data_AF-A0A812T8Z3-F1
#
_entry.id   AF-A0A812T8Z3-F1
#
_cell.length_a   1.000
_cell.length_b   1.000
_cell.length_c   1.000
_cell.angle_alpha   90.00
_cell.angle_beta   90.00
_cell.angle_gamma   90.00
#
_symmetry.space_group_name_H-M   'P 1'
#
loop_
_entity.id
_entity.type
_entity.pdbx_description
1 polymer ?
#
loop_
_entity_poly.entity_id
_entity_poly.type
_entity_poly.pdbx_seq_one_letter_code
_entity_poly.pdbx_strand_id
1 'polypeptide(L)'
;MGKRAGGGPVMRRPAARTVAKAKTKAKAKAVAMLEPEPCDHTTEAEAEDAAPDAADMESDTMPVSHISASEDADPDPDATGTPSPNVVDTQADKESNSPPGSQLSEPDEDRCSSNGDGDDGADKDEGGNESESDVDKGQHEEDMEQLDESLIDPIHALYPNPGPNPSAQPKYNLQGSFEKNGFDQLVDWCCQAVRGLPDGMRADLLAMITHDPVLHVATACSGTDGPIMVGRALALAMKQLGAPMQLDHVWSCEKDPMKRAFIRHLFTGMKDPSEDLKSLYEDTASLRAGPGASIHNVLTESIEKLKPCEELWMGFPCQDVSKLNRQAPDNVSVVRQAGKRTGKVFDDAVRFAEATQKQEQQGTENKFRGMILENVMGLLDAPKGRNPETREHWRNNLQYCAHRAKQVGLLMVPVVLKPSLFGMPVTRQRVFMICIPKWMADEAMVTEHEVSALVLQTMNELCASPGPQLRSLNDFLLEENSIFVKQHIQRTLEKAAWRDAQKPSTKKRKWAQVHAKAMQSQGMDWWQASRSTDAVLQSHPGLMALTERQFDLCKIYGIQFPDARDAGVELSQSFRGLRAIQHNTCDTVTPGGQLLLTKKARLTCGMEMMLLQGLHYGAEQFKLMDYAEGQEFLSDLAGNAFNSFCFAASLICKKAVEANLAMKAVVLKRQSMPVAGAGPAQVQSSASRSKPLRSDTLEDLFAWEG
;
A
#
# COMPACT_ATOMS: atom_id res chain seq x y z
N MET A 1 -73.79 22.75 38.72
CA MET A 1 -73.53 23.84 37.75
C MET A 1 -72.39 23.38 36.86
N GLY A 2 -72.40 23.31 35.54
CA GLY A 2 -73.36 23.54 34.46
C GLY A 2 -72.72 22.97 33.16
N LYS A 3 -73.57 22.50 32.24
CA LYS A 3 -73.26 21.92 30.92
C LYS A 3 -72.58 22.94 29.98
N ARG A 4 -71.82 22.48 28.96
CA ARG A 4 -72.24 22.50 27.53
C ARG A 4 -71.18 21.98 26.54
N ALA A 5 -71.73 21.37 25.50
CA ALA A 5 -71.11 20.85 24.29
C ALA A 5 -70.83 21.95 23.25
N GLY A 6 -70.01 21.61 22.24
CA GLY A 6 -69.87 22.39 21.01
C GLY A 6 -69.00 21.67 19.97
N GLY A 7 -69.64 20.91 19.08
CA GLY A 7 -69.03 20.42 17.84
C GLY A 7 -69.04 21.48 16.74
N GLY A 8 -68.12 21.36 15.79
CA GLY A 8 -68.01 22.19 14.58
C GLY A 8 -67.04 21.56 13.56
N PRO A 9 -67.14 21.85 12.26
CA PRO A 9 -67.08 20.85 11.20
C PRO A 9 -65.75 20.80 10.43
N VAL A 10 -65.44 19.60 9.92
CA VAL A 10 -64.34 19.32 8.99
C VAL A 10 -64.68 19.83 7.59
N MET A 11 -64.01 20.88 7.13
CA MET A 11 -64.01 21.30 5.74
C MET A 11 -62.98 20.49 4.93
N ARG A 12 -63.48 19.71 3.96
CA ARG A 12 -62.69 19.11 2.88
C ARG A 12 -62.17 20.21 1.94
N ARG A 13 -60.85 20.26 1.72
CA ARG A 13 -60.23 21.04 0.63
C ARG A 13 -60.10 20.19 -0.65
N PRO A 14 -60.29 20.78 -1.85
CA PRO A 14 -60.27 20.03 -3.10
C PRO A 14 -58.85 19.79 -3.63
N ALA A 15 -58.71 18.66 -4.33
CA ALA A 15 -57.51 18.21 -5.01
C ALA A 15 -57.06 19.19 -6.10
N ALA A 16 -55.76 19.53 -6.09
CA ALA A 16 -55.12 20.28 -7.15
C ALA A 16 -54.56 19.32 -8.21
N ARG A 17 -54.98 19.56 -9.46
CA ARG A 17 -54.56 18.90 -10.70
C ARG A 17 -53.05 18.93 -10.91
N THR A 18 -52.50 17.76 -11.20
CA THR A 18 -51.17 17.52 -11.78
C THR A 18 -51.16 18.02 -13.23
N VAL A 19 -50.29 18.99 -13.54
CA VAL A 19 -49.97 19.38 -14.92
C VAL A 19 -48.67 18.70 -15.31
N ALA A 20 -48.76 17.70 -16.19
CA ALA A 20 -47.63 17.07 -16.83
C ALA A 20 -46.95 18.08 -17.77
N LYS A 21 -45.66 18.36 -17.54
CA LYS A 21 -44.80 19.05 -18.52
C LYS A 21 -43.94 17.99 -19.21
N ALA A 22 -44.32 17.66 -20.43
CA ALA A 22 -43.48 16.96 -21.38
C ALA A 22 -42.28 17.87 -21.74
N LYS A 23 -41.05 17.36 -21.57
CA LYS A 23 -39.83 17.95 -22.12
C LYS A 23 -39.29 17.01 -23.19
N THR A 24 -39.51 17.40 -24.44
CA THR A 24 -38.87 16.85 -25.63
C THR A 24 -37.40 17.25 -25.63
N LYS A 25 -36.49 16.28 -25.67
CA LYS A 25 -35.04 16.49 -25.84
C LYS A 25 -34.69 16.05 -27.26
N ALA A 26 -34.52 17.01 -28.17
CA ALA A 26 -33.94 16.78 -29.49
C ALA A 26 -32.42 16.80 -29.37
N LYS A 27 -31.76 15.72 -29.79
CA LYS A 27 -30.30 15.59 -29.85
C LYS A 27 -29.92 15.61 -31.33
N ALA A 28 -29.39 16.73 -31.82
CA ALA A 28 -28.85 16.83 -33.17
C ALA A 28 -27.37 16.43 -33.13
N LYS A 29 -27.03 15.47 -33.98
CA LYS A 29 -25.70 14.92 -34.25
C LYS A 29 -25.10 15.78 -35.38
N ALA A 30 -23.92 16.36 -35.17
CA ALA A 30 -23.12 16.93 -36.24
C ALA A 30 -21.65 16.61 -35.96
N VAL A 31 -21.17 15.55 -36.63
CA VAL A 31 -19.76 15.27 -36.83
C VAL A 31 -19.41 15.97 -38.13
N ALA A 32 -18.53 16.98 -38.07
CA ALA A 32 -17.94 17.58 -39.25
C ALA A 32 -16.44 17.31 -39.20
N MET A 33 -15.98 16.63 -40.24
CA MET A 33 -14.59 16.33 -40.55
C MET A 33 -13.85 17.63 -40.84
N LEU A 34 -12.62 17.76 -40.35
CA LEU A 34 -11.65 18.73 -40.83
C LEU A 34 -10.42 17.96 -41.30
N GLU A 35 -10.17 18.06 -42.60
CA GLU A 35 -8.93 17.68 -43.27
C GLU A 35 -7.81 18.68 -42.90
N PRO A 36 -6.53 18.28 -42.87
CA PRO A 36 -5.42 19.18 -42.64
C PRO A 36 -4.96 19.85 -43.94
N GLU A 37 -4.91 21.18 -43.93
CA GLU A 37 -4.21 21.98 -44.94
C GLU A 37 -2.67 21.95 -44.70
N PRO A 38 -1.85 22.13 -45.75
CA PRO A 38 -0.42 21.83 -45.72
C PRO A 38 0.42 22.98 -45.15
N CYS A 39 1.49 22.63 -44.44
CA CYS A 39 2.50 23.58 -43.98
C CYS A 39 3.39 24.03 -45.15
N ASP A 40 3.38 25.33 -45.44
CA ASP A 40 4.31 25.99 -46.34
C ASP A 40 5.68 26.18 -45.68
N HIS A 41 6.71 25.74 -46.40
CA HIS A 41 8.11 26.05 -46.15
C HIS A 41 8.40 27.50 -46.56
N THR A 42 8.97 28.30 -45.67
CA THR A 42 9.84 29.41 -46.07
C THR A 42 11.12 29.40 -45.23
N THR A 43 12.20 29.15 -45.97
CA THR A 43 13.61 29.38 -45.66
C THR A 43 13.89 30.87 -45.49
N GLU A 44 14.73 31.24 -44.53
CA GLU A 44 15.76 32.26 -44.77
C GLU A 44 16.91 32.07 -43.77
N ALA A 45 18.09 31.86 -44.35
CA ALA A 45 19.41 31.85 -43.74
C ALA A 45 19.91 33.30 -43.61
N GLU A 46 20.70 33.62 -42.60
CA GLU A 46 22.12 34.05 -42.65
C GLU A 46 22.25 35.10 -41.52
N ALA A 47 23.35 35.33 -40.80
CA ALA A 47 24.73 34.84 -40.78
C ALA A 47 25.39 35.38 -39.49
N GLU A 48 26.48 34.72 -39.07
CA GLU A 48 27.72 35.27 -38.48
C GLU A 48 27.61 36.09 -37.14
N ASP A 49 28.46 35.95 -36.13
CA ASP A 49 29.90 35.72 -36.17
C ASP A 49 30.48 35.46 -34.75
N ALA A 50 31.72 34.98 -34.74
CA ALA A 50 32.77 35.10 -33.71
C ALA A 50 32.77 34.20 -32.45
N ALA A 51 33.53 33.10 -32.58
CA ALA A 51 34.43 32.58 -31.52
C ALA A 51 35.63 33.54 -31.32
N PRO A 52 36.46 33.37 -30.26
CA PRO A 52 37.64 32.52 -30.45
C PRO A 52 38.10 31.67 -29.25
N ASP A 53 38.56 30.47 -29.60
CA ASP A 53 39.83 29.77 -29.28
C ASP A 53 40.41 29.54 -27.87
N ALA A 54 40.90 28.28 -27.78
CA ALA A 54 42.10 27.76 -27.11
C ALA A 54 41.98 27.37 -25.61
N ALA A 55 42.48 26.23 -25.11
CA ALA A 55 43.42 25.23 -25.65
C ALA A 55 43.33 23.89 -24.87
N ASP A 56 43.69 22.81 -25.57
CA ASP A 56 44.52 21.67 -25.17
C ASP A 56 44.39 21.01 -23.79
N MET A 57 44.01 19.71 -23.79
CA MET A 57 44.83 18.70 -23.11
C MET A 57 44.60 17.27 -23.66
N GLU A 58 45.74 16.67 -24.06
CA GLU A 58 46.05 15.31 -24.51
C GLU A 58 45.43 14.21 -23.61
N SER A 59 44.69 13.25 -24.17
CA SER A 59 45.11 11.93 -24.67
C SER A 59 45.62 10.94 -23.61
N ASP A 60 44.80 9.91 -23.32
CA ASP A 60 45.30 8.55 -23.08
C ASP A 60 44.22 7.51 -23.42
N THR A 61 44.51 6.68 -24.42
CA THR A 61 43.68 5.60 -24.95
C THR A 61 44.30 4.25 -24.62
N MET A 62 43.47 3.27 -24.27
CA MET A 62 43.76 1.83 -24.32
C MET A 62 42.54 1.09 -24.91
N PRO A 63 42.73 -0.06 -25.59
CA PRO A 63 41.92 -0.42 -26.75
C PRO A 63 40.82 -1.46 -26.47
N VAL A 64 39.73 -1.37 -27.24
CA VAL A 64 38.71 -2.42 -27.38
C VAL A 64 38.87 -3.07 -28.76
N SER A 65 39.05 -4.39 -28.76
CA SER A 65 39.21 -5.22 -29.95
C SER A 65 37.90 -5.48 -30.69
N HIS A 66 37.95 -5.32 -32.00
CA HIS A 66 36.96 -5.69 -33.01
C HIS A 66 36.61 -7.20 -33.00
N ILE A 67 35.33 -7.52 -33.17
CA ILE A 67 34.88 -8.75 -33.83
C ILE A 67 33.93 -8.36 -34.96
N SER A 68 34.28 -8.85 -36.13
CA SER A 68 33.74 -8.60 -37.46
C SER A 68 32.43 -9.36 -37.73
N ALA A 69 31.52 -8.67 -38.42
CA ALA A 69 30.39 -9.27 -39.13
C ALA A 69 30.82 -9.81 -40.51
N SER A 70 30.17 -10.87 -40.96
CA SER A 70 30.04 -11.21 -42.38
C SER A 70 28.66 -11.83 -42.62
N GLU A 71 27.87 -11.13 -43.43
CA GLU A 71 26.67 -11.59 -44.12
C GLU A 71 27.09 -12.48 -45.31
N ASP A 72 26.27 -13.50 -45.66
CA ASP A 72 25.68 -13.64 -47.01
C ASP A 72 25.05 -15.03 -47.28
N ALA A 73 23.89 -14.95 -47.94
CA ALA A 73 23.31 -15.84 -48.97
C ALA A 73 22.38 -17.04 -48.61
N ASP A 74 21.11 -16.81 -48.97
CA ASP A 74 19.95 -17.68 -49.28
C ASP A 74 20.20 -18.78 -50.39
N PRO A 75 19.19 -19.51 -50.94
CA PRO A 75 18.24 -20.47 -50.33
C PRO A 75 18.06 -21.78 -51.18
N ASP A 76 17.04 -22.58 -50.83
CA ASP A 76 16.21 -23.46 -51.71
C ASP A 76 16.55 -24.98 -51.82
N PRO A 77 15.66 -25.89 -52.33
CA PRO A 77 14.50 -26.48 -51.62
C PRO A 77 14.34 -28.02 -51.78
N ASP A 78 13.26 -28.56 -51.18
CA ASP A 78 12.48 -29.78 -51.50
C ASP A 78 13.15 -31.18 -51.50
N ALA A 79 12.51 -32.14 -50.79
CA ALA A 79 11.90 -33.33 -51.39
C ALA A 79 11.63 -34.49 -50.38
N THR A 80 10.33 -34.83 -50.27
CA THR A 80 9.73 -36.19 -50.34
C THR A 80 9.93 -37.24 -49.23
N GLY A 81 8.80 -37.83 -48.77
CA GLY A 81 8.76 -39.18 -48.20
C GLY A 81 7.53 -39.50 -47.31
N THR A 82 6.36 -39.75 -47.92
CA THR A 82 5.23 -40.51 -47.33
C THR A 82 5.40 -42.03 -47.61
N PRO A 83 4.51 -43.01 -47.26
CA PRO A 83 3.16 -42.94 -46.65
C PRO A 83 2.70 -44.07 -45.67
N SER A 84 1.48 -43.87 -45.10
CA SER A 84 0.34 -44.83 -44.93
C SER A 84 0.25 -45.83 -43.75
N PRO A 85 -0.94 -46.43 -43.44
CA PRO A 85 -2.29 -45.84 -43.25
C PRO A 85 -3.17 -46.57 -42.18
N ASN A 86 -4.37 -46.05 -41.87
CA ASN A 86 -5.66 -46.77 -41.58
C ASN A 86 -6.73 -45.71 -41.20
N VAL A 87 -7.68 -45.33 -42.07
CA VAL A 87 -8.96 -45.98 -42.42
C VAL A 87 -9.89 -46.19 -41.21
N VAL A 88 -11.01 -45.45 -41.15
CA VAL A 88 -12.40 -45.94 -41.31
C VAL A 88 -13.37 -44.74 -41.42
N ASP A 89 -14.17 -44.77 -42.49
CA ASP A 89 -15.35 -43.96 -42.82
C ASP A 89 -16.53 -44.12 -41.84
N THR A 90 -17.36 -43.08 -41.70
CA THR A 90 -18.79 -43.17 -42.09
C THR A 90 -19.47 -41.80 -42.30
N GLN A 91 -20.25 -41.76 -43.39
CA GLN A 91 -21.14 -40.75 -43.95
C GLN A 91 -22.28 -40.30 -43.00
N ALA A 92 -22.63 -39.00 -42.96
CA ALA A 92 -23.65 -38.26 -43.73
C ALA A 92 -25.11 -38.44 -43.24
N ASP A 93 -25.75 -37.34 -42.81
CA ASP A 93 -26.94 -36.77 -43.49
C ASP A 93 -27.57 -35.57 -42.72
N LYS A 94 -27.89 -34.54 -43.52
CA LYS A 94 -29.11 -33.68 -43.57
C LYS A 94 -29.53 -32.72 -42.43
N GLU A 95 -29.59 -31.45 -42.85
CA GLU A 95 -30.69 -30.47 -42.75
C GLU A 95 -31.47 -30.33 -41.42
N SER A 96 -31.41 -29.14 -40.82
CA SER A 96 -32.51 -28.15 -40.85
C SER A 96 -32.41 -27.07 -39.75
N ASN A 97 -32.67 -25.83 -40.19
CA ASN A 97 -33.34 -24.71 -39.51
C ASN A 97 -33.31 -24.57 -37.98
N SER A 98 -32.67 -23.48 -37.51
CA SER A 98 -33.30 -22.32 -36.82
C SER A 98 -32.24 -21.50 -36.07
N PRO A 99 -32.26 -20.15 -36.13
CA PRO A 99 -31.44 -19.33 -35.25
C PRO A 99 -32.23 -18.90 -34.01
N PRO A 100 -31.69 -19.01 -32.78
CA PRO A 100 -32.15 -18.18 -31.68
C PRO A 100 -31.28 -16.92 -31.61
N GLY A 101 -31.94 -15.77 -31.69
CA GLY A 101 -31.31 -14.47 -31.47
C GLY A 101 -30.79 -14.34 -30.05
N SER A 102 -29.54 -13.89 -29.93
CA SER A 102 -28.98 -13.36 -28.69
C SER A 102 -29.09 -11.83 -28.72
N GLN A 103 -29.99 -11.31 -27.89
CA GLN A 103 -29.97 -9.91 -27.49
C GLN A 103 -28.75 -9.71 -26.58
N LEU A 104 -27.75 -8.98 -27.08
CA LEU A 104 -26.69 -8.41 -26.26
C LEU A 104 -27.28 -7.19 -25.54
N SER A 105 -27.52 -7.32 -24.25
CA SER A 105 -27.74 -6.20 -23.34
C SER A 105 -26.40 -5.53 -23.06
N GLU A 106 -26.30 -4.25 -23.41
CA GLU A 106 -25.20 -3.35 -23.03
C GLU A 106 -25.10 -3.26 -21.49
N PRO A 107 -23.90 -3.29 -20.89
CA PRO A 107 -23.73 -3.00 -19.47
C PRO A 107 -23.80 -1.49 -19.22
N ASP A 108 -24.61 -1.10 -18.24
CA ASP A 108 -24.76 0.25 -17.70
C ASP A 108 -23.40 0.81 -17.22
N GLU A 109 -23.00 1.96 -17.80
CA GLU A 109 -21.87 2.77 -17.32
C GLU A 109 -22.26 3.54 -16.03
N ASP A 110 -22.05 2.93 -14.86
CA ASP A 110 -22.03 3.67 -13.60
C ASP A 110 -20.67 4.38 -13.42
N ARG A 111 -20.55 5.56 -14.04
CA ARG A 111 -19.45 6.51 -13.80
C ARG A 111 -19.56 7.08 -12.39
N CYS A 112 -18.74 6.57 -11.47
CA CYS A 112 -18.50 7.17 -10.17
C CYS A 112 -17.64 8.44 -10.32
N SER A 113 -18.28 9.57 -10.64
CA SER A 113 -17.65 10.90 -10.57
C SER A 113 -17.82 11.47 -9.17
N SER A 114 -16.90 11.13 -8.26
CA SER A 114 -16.87 11.67 -6.89
C SER A 114 -15.85 12.81 -6.76
N ASN A 115 -16.08 13.92 -7.47
CA ASN A 115 -15.58 15.23 -7.05
C ASN A 115 -16.74 15.99 -6.40
N GLY A 116 -17.12 15.52 -5.22
CA GLY A 116 -18.08 16.21 -4.37
C GLY A 116 -17.35 17.23 -3.51
N ASP A 117 -17.58 18.52 -3.76
CA ASP A 117 -17.53 19.51 -2.69
C ASP A 117 -18.33 18.95 -1.52
N GLY A 118 -17.64 18.60 -0.43
CA GLY A 118 -18.25 18.05 0.78
C GLY A 118 -19.25 19.03 1.38
N ASP A 119 -20.48 19.00 0.88
CA ASP A 119 -21.67 19.63 1.44
C ASP A 119 -22.35 18.60 2.35
N ASP A 120 -22.37 18.90 3.64
CA ASP A 120 -23.02 18.11 4.67
C ASP A 120 -24.51 17.93 4.38
N GLY A 121 -24.92 16.73 3.96
CA GLY A 121 -26.31 16.36 3.73
C GLY A 121 -26.86 15.44 4.81
N ALA A 122 -27.89 15.92 5.48
CA ALA A 122 -28.74 15.19 6.43
C ALA A 122 -29.72 14.24 5.73
N ASP A 123 -30.03 13.15 6.43
CA ASP A 123 -31.28 12.38 6.48
C ASP A 123 -32.12 12.28 5.21
N LYS A 124 -32.07 11.11 4.56
CA LYS A 124 -33.24 10.38 4.05
C LYS A 124 -32.97 8.87 4.10
N ASP A 125 -33.36 8.25 5.21
CA ASP A 125 -33.59 6.81 5.28
C ASP A 125 -34.86 6.48 4.47
N GLU A 126 -34.68 5.81 3.33
CA GLU A 126 -35.70 4.94 2.77
C GLU A 126 -35.18 3.50 2.91
N GLY A 127 -35.62 2.84 3.99
CA GLY A 127 -35.27 1.46 4.30
C GLY A 127 -35.87 0.50 3.27
N GLY A 128 -34.98 -0.09 2.46
CA GLY A 128 -35.24 -1.33 1.74
C GLY A 128 -35.09 -2.51 2.70
N ASN A 129 -36.18 -3.24 2.90
CA ASN A 129 -36.27 -4.41 3.76
C ASN A 129 -35.62 -5.60 3.04
N GLU A 130 -34.31 -5.79 3.19
CA GLU A 130 -33.65 -7.05 2.84
C GLU A 130 -33.81 -8.02 4.01
N SER A 131 -34.48 -9.14 3.73
CA SER A 131 -34.69 -10.23 4.66
C SER A 131 -33.35 -10.87 5.03
N GLU A 132 -32.83 -10.52 6.20
CA GLU A 132 -31.79 -11.29 6.87
C GLU A 132 -32.30 -12.72 7.09
N SER A 133 -31.53 -13.69 6.59
CA SER A 133 -31.70 -15.09 6.97
C SER A 133 -31.06 -15.28 8.33
N ASP A 134 -31.80 -15.89 9.26
CA ASP A 134 -31.36 -16.26 10.60
C ASP A 134 -30.16 -17.22 10.51
N VAL A 135 -28.95 -16.66 10.51
CA VAL A 135 -27.72 -17.39 10.75
C VAL A 135 -27.54 -17.49 12.27
N ASP A 136 -27.44 -18.72 12.73
CA ASP A 136 -27.25 -19.18 14.11
C ASP A 136 -26.14 -18.40 14.84
N LYS A 137 -26.54 -17.45 15.71
CA LYS A 137 -25.63 -16.58 16.50
C LYS A 137 -25.41 -17.08 17.94
N GLY A 138 -25.85 -18.30 18.28
CA GLY A 138 -26.10 -18.68 19.67
C GLY A 138 -24.94 -19.25 20.51
N GLN A 139 -23.74 -19.51 19.98
CA GLN A 139 -22.78 -20.40 20.70
C GLN A 139 -21.32 -19.89 20.84
N HIS A 140 -21.01 -18.62 20.57
CA HIS A 140 -19.60 -18.15 20.62
C HIS A 140 -19.22 -17.26 21.83
N GLU A 141 -20.10 -17.04 22.81
CA GLU A 141 -19.80 -16.09 23.91
C GLU A 141 -19.06 -16.69 25.12
N GLU A 142 -19.07 -18.02 25.34
CA GLU A 142 -18.60 -18.59 26.61
C GLU A 142 -17.09 -18.90 26.70
N ASP A 143 -16.34 -18.88 25.59
CA ASP A 143 -14.90 -19.26 25.56
C ASP A 143 -13.93 -18.09 25.30
N MET A 144 -14.28 -16.86 25.69
CA MET A 144 -13.28 -15.78 25.72
C MET A 144 -12.35 -15.96 26.93
N GLU A 145 -11.29 -16.74 26.76
CA GLU A 145 -10.12 -16.72 27.65
C GLU A 145 -9.68 -15.26 27.92
N GLN A 146 -9.24 -15.00 29.16
CA GLN A 146 -8.65 -13.71 29.54
C GLN A 146 -7.43 -13.44 28.65
N LEU A 147 -7.61 -12.62 27.62
CA LEU A 147 -6.51 -12.04 26.88
C LEU A 147 -5.68 -11.20 27.85
N ASP A 148 -4.37 -11.42 27.84
CA ASP A 148 -3.44 -10.51 28.50
C ASP A 148 -3.44 -9.19 27.72
N GLU A 149 -4.24 -8.23 28.20
CA GLU A 149 -4.39 -6.91 27.56
C GLU A 149 -3.06 -6.16 27.42
N SER A 150 -2.06 -6.48 28.26
CA SER A 150 -0.74 -5.86 28.21
C SER A 150 0.07 -6.23 26.96
N LEU A 151 -0.27 -7.33 26.28
CA LEU A 151 0.37 -7.76 25.04
C LEU A 151 -0.18 -7.04 23.79
N ILE A 152 -1.32 -6.35 23.92
CA ILE A 152 -2.05 -5.78 22.77
C ILE A 152 -2.07 -4.25 22.79
N ASP A 153 -1.46 -3.63 23.80
CA ASP A 153 -1.23 -2.19 23.75
C ASP A 153 -0.33 -1.88 22.55
N PRO A 154 -0.77 -1.06 21.60
CA PRO A 154 0.03 -0.70 20.44
C PRO A 154 1.28 -0.01 20.94
N ILE A 155 2.42 -0.69 20.82
CA ILE A 155 3.66 -0.10 21.26
C ILE A 155 4.05 0.90 20.18
N HIS A 156 3.93 2.16 20.54
CA HIS A 156 4.57 3.23 19.80
C HIS A 156 6.05 2.88 19.78
N ALA A 157 6.60 2.62 18.58
CA ALA A 157 8.04 2.60 18.40
C ALA A 157 8.54 3.85 19.11
N LEU A 158 9.26 3.65 20.22
CA LEU A 158 9.70 4.77 21.03
C LEU A 158 10.53 5.60 20.06
N TYR A 159 10.21 6.89 19.91
CA TYR A 159 11.18 7.79 19.31
C TYR A 159 12.45 7.55 20.13
N PRO A 160 13.55 7.04 19.52
CA PRO A 160 14.80 7.02 20.24
C PRO A 160 14.98 8.45 20.71
N ASN A 161 14.90 8.67 22.02
CA ASN A 161 15.09 9.98 22.60
C ASN A 161 16.46 10.39 22.06
N PRO A 162 16.56 11.39 21.17
CA PRO A 162 17.81 11.65 20.48
C PRO A 162 18.79 12.00 21.59
N GLY A 163 19.64 11.03 21.94
CA GLY A 163 20.63 11.24 22.97
C GLY A 163 21.44 12.47 22.55
N PRO A 164 21.98 13.25 23.50
CA PRO A 164 22.67 14.51 23.21
C PRO A 164 23.96 14.36 22.40
N ASN A 165 24.22 13.21 21.77
CA ASN A 165 25.43 12.92 21.02
C ASN A 165 25.15 12.69 19.51
N PRO A 166 24.87 13.77 18.74
CA PRO A 166 24.62 13.72 17.30
C PRO A 166 25.88 13.51 16.44
N SER A 167 27.02 13.09 17.02
CA SER A 167 28.29 13.03 16.29
C SER A 167 28.48 11.79 15.42
N ALA A 168 27.60 10.78 15.51
CA ALA A 168 27.60 9.68 14.56
C ALA A 168 26.89 10.16 13.29
N GLN A 169 27.68 10.57 12.29
CA GLN A 169 27.12 10.87 10.97
C GLN A 169 26.29 9.68 10.47
N PRO A 170 25.15 9.93 9.81
CA PRO A 170 24.29 8.86 9.31
C PRO A 170 25.11 7.96 8.38
N LYS A 171 25.07 6.65 8.63
CA LYS A 171 25.79 5.64 7.82
C LYS A 171 25.15 5.40 6.45
N TYR A 172 24.00 6.02 6.17
CA TYR A 172 23.22 5.77 4.97
C TYR A 172 23.54 6.78 3.87
N ASN A 173 24.08 6.32 2.75
CA ASN A 173 24.27 7.15 1.56
C ASN A 173 22.98 7.21 0.71
N LEU A 174 21.86 7.66 1.31
CA LEU A 174 20.61 7.91 0.57
C LEU A 174 20.65 9.28 -0.13
N GLN A 175 21.75 9.60 -0.81
CA GLN A 175 21.94 10.87 -1.48
C GLN A 175 21.27 10.87 -2.87
N GLY A 176 20.85 12.06 -3.30
CA GLY A 176 20.27 12.30 -4.61
C GLY A 176 18.75 12.16 -4.66
N SER A 177 18.20 12.44 -5.85
CA SER A 177 16.76 12.43 -6.09
C SER A 177 16.18 11.01 -6.04
N PHE A 178 15.15 10.81 -5.20
CA PHE A 178 14.37 9.59 -5.11
C PHE A 178 13.57 9.33 -6.40
N GLU A 179 13.25 10.36 -7.17
CA GLU A 179 12.63 10.21 -8.50
C GLU A 179 13.49 9.35 -9.45
N LYS A 180 14.82 9.47 -9.35
CA LYS A 180 15.73 8.82 -10.30
C LYS A 180 16.14 7.42 -9.86
N ASN A 181 16.44 7.26 -8.57
CA ASN A 181 17.07 6.05 -8.03
C ASN A 181 16.31 5.50 -6.81
N GLY A 182 15.00 5.76 -6.69
CA GLY A 182 14.25 5.47 -5.47
C GLY A 182 14.21 3.98 -5.10
N PHE A 183 14.18 3.10 -6.11
CA PHE A 183 14.22 1.65 -5.90
C PHE A 183 15.58 1.18 -5.38
N ASP A 184 16.68 1.66 -5.98
CA ASP A 184 18.04 1.32 -5.53
C ASP A 184 18.28 1.86 -4.12
N GLN A 185 17.77 3.05 -3.80
CA GLN A 185 17.82 3.62 -2.45
C GLN A 185 17.03 2.77 -1.44
N LEU A 186 15.94 2.13 -1.86
CA LEU A 186 15.20 1.17 -1.02
C LEU A 186 15.99 -0.13 -0.83
N VAL A 187 16.65 -0.66 -1.88
CA VAL A 187 17.55 -1.82 -1.80
C VAL A 187 18.70 -1.53 -0.83
N ASP A 188 19.36 -0.39 -0.97
CA ASP A 188 20.46 0.05 -0.10
C ASP A 188 19.99 0.18 1.35
N TRP A 189 18.80 0.75 1.56
CA TRP A 189 18.20 0.83 2.89
C TRP A 189 17.96 -0.57 3.48
N CYS A 190 17.38 -1.51 2.72
CA CYS A 190 17.19 -2.90 3.16
C CYS A 190 18.52 -3.57 3.53
N CYS A 191 19.55 -3.43 2.68
CA CYS A 191 20.90 -3.93 2.93
C CYS A 191 21.45 -3.45 4.27
N GLN A 192 21.34 -2.15 4.53
CA GLN A 192 21.86 -1.54 5.75
C GLN A 192 21.01 -1.89 6.97
N ALA A 193 19.68 -1.98 6.83
CA ALA A 193 18.76 -2.42 7.87
C ALA A 193 19.12 -3.84 8.34
N VAL A 194 19.33 -4.78 7.41
CA VAL A 194 19.76 -6.15 7.72
C VAL A 194 21.15 -6.16 8.36
N ARG A 195 22.11 -5.36 7.87
CA ARG A 195 23.44 -5.22 8.50
C ARG A 195 23.36 -4.68 9.93
N GLY A 196 22.41 -3.78 10.19
CA GLY A 196 22.17 -3.15 11.49
C GLY A 196 21.50 -4.05 12.52
N LEU A 197 20.99 -5.23 12.13
CA LEU A 197 20.46 -6.21 13.08
C LEU A 197 21.56 -6.73 14.02
N PRO A 198 21.20 -7.16 15.25
CA PRO A 198 22.13 -7.85 16.15
C PRO A 198 22.80 -9.05 15.44
N ASP A 199 24.09 -9.26 15.67
CA ASP A 199 24.89 -10.22 14.90
C ASP A 199 24.28 -11.63 14.86
N GLY A 200 23.76 -12.14 15.98
CA GLY A 200 23.11 -13.45 16.03
C GLY A 200 21.83 -13.51 15.18
N MET A 201 20.99 -12.48 15.26
CA MET A 201 19.75 -12.40 14.48
C MET A 201 20.03 -12.21 12.98
N ARG A 202 21.06 -11.42 12.64
CA ARG A 202 21.53 -11.27 11.25
C ARG A 202 22.03 -12.61 10.70
N ALA A 203 22.83 -13.34 11.48
CA ALA A 203 23.33 -14.65 11.08
C ALA A 203 22.21 -15.67 10.90
N ASP A 204 21.24 -15.71 11.84
CA ASP A 204 20.06 -16.56 11.73
C ASP A 204 19.26 -16.25 10.45
N LEU A 205 19.03 -14.96 10.16
CA LEU A 205 18.30 -14.51 8.96
C LEU A 205 19.01 -14.93 7.68
N LEU A 206 20.32 -14.68 7.58
CA LEU A 206 21.11 -15.08 6.41
C LEU A 206 21.09 -16.60 6.22
N ALA A 207 21.27 -17.37 7.30
CA ALA A 207 21.24 -18.83 7.24
C ALA A 207 19.87 -19.36 6.79
N MET A 208 18.77 -18.81 7.32
CA MET A 208 17.41 -19.20 6.93
C MET A 208 17.16 -18.96 5.44
N ILE A 209 17.54 -17.78 4.92
CA ILE A 209 17.35 -17.45 3.51
C ILE A 209 18.26 -18.29 2.60
N THR A 210 19.48 -18.61 3.01
CA THR A 210 20.35 -19.51 2.24
C THR A 210 19.77 -20.93 2.15
N HIS A 211 19.10 -21.41 3.19
CA HIS A 211 18.48 -22.75 3.20
C HIS A 211 17.15 -22.80 2.46
N ASP A 212 16.38 -21.72 2.49
CA ASP A 212 15.05 -21.60 1.89
C ASP A 212 14.96 -20.28 1.11
N PRO A 213 15.48 -20.27 -0.13
CA PRO A 213 15.71 -19.02 -0.85
C PRO A 213 14.43 -18.45 -1.46
N VAL A 214 13.39 -19.24 -1.67
CA VAL A 214 12.16 -18.79 -2.36
C VAL A 214 11.12 -18.41 -1.33
N LEU A 215 10.60 -17.18 -1.42
CA LEU A 215 9.48 -16.72 -0.61
C LEU A 215 8.22 -16.60 -1.47
N HIS A 216 7.22 -17.44 -1.20
CA HIS A 216 5.95 -17.43 -1.92
C HIS A 216 4.96 -16.47 -1.27
N VAL A 217 4.70 -15.34 -1.94
CA VAL A 217 3.91 -14.25 -1.37
C VAL A 217 2.65 -13.98 -2.16
N ALA A 218 1.60 -13.67 -1.42
CA ALA A 218 0.36 -13.14 -1.95
C ALA A 218 0.02 -11.77 -1.36
N THR A 219 -0.72 -10.97 -2.13
CA THR A 219 -1.28 -9.69 -1.67
C THR A 219 -2.80 -9.68 -1.72
N ALA A 220 -3.42 -9.00 -0.77
CA ALA A 220 -4.86 -8.73 -0.77
C ALA A 220 -5.14 -7.27 -0.45
N CYS A 221 -6.23 -6.72 -1.00
CA CYS A 221 -6.46 -5.27 -1.04
C CYS A 221 -5.24 -4.55 -1.61
N SER A 222 -4.75 -5.10 -2.71
CA SER A 222 -3.40 -4.89 -3.22
C SER A 222 -3.10 -3.46 -3.63
N GLY A 223 -4.11 -2.72 -4.13
CA GLY A 223 -3.98 -1.33 -4.54
C GLY A 223 -2.87 -1.09 -5.56
N THR A 224 -1.68 -0.74 -5.07
CA THR A 224 -0.47 -0.47 -5.86
C THR A 224 0.46 -1.67 -6.01
N ASP A 225 0.22 -2.74 -5.26
CA ASP A 225 1.17 -3.84 -5.01
C ASP A 225 2.56 -3.35 -4.55
N GLY A 226 2.60 -2.20 -3.86
CA GLY A 226 3.80 -1.68 -3.20
C GLY A 226 4.53 -2.70 -2.32
N PRO A 227 3.84 -3.57 -1.56
CA PRO A 227 4.50 -4.66 -0.82
C PRO A 227 5.40 -5.56 -1.68
N ILE A 228 4.98 -5.90 -2.91
CA ILE A 228 5.77 -6.76 -3.81
C ILE A 228 7.03 -6.06 -4.28
N MET A 229 6.94 -4.76 -4.61
CA MET A 229 8.11 -3.95 -4.91
C MET A 229 9.12 -3.95 -3.75
N VAL A 230 8.64 -3.81 -2.51
CA VAL A 230 9.51 -3.88 -1.31
C VAL A 230 10.12 -5.28 -1.16
N GLY A 231 9.35 -6.34 -1.38
CA GLY A 231 9.85 -7.72 -1.37
C GLY A 231 10.98 -7.94 -2.38
N ARG A 232 10.85 -7.39 -3.61
CA ARG A 232 11.90 -7.44 -4.63
C ARG A 232 13.14 -6.66 -4.19
N ALA A 233 12.96 -5.49 -3.60
CA ALA A 233 14.09 -4.71 -3.06
C ALA A 233 14.83 -5.46 -1.96
N LEU A 234 14.11 -6.13 -1.05
CA LEU A 234 14.71 -7.00 -0.03
C LEU A 234 15.43 -8.19 -0.66
N ALA A 235 14.85 -8.84 -1.68
CA ALA A 235 15.48 -9.97 -2.36
C ALA A 235 16.83 -9.60 -2.99
N LEU A 236 16.89 -8.45 -3.66
CA LEU A 236 18.15 -7.89 -4.19
C LEU A 236 19.14 -7.53 -3.07
N ALA A 237 18.66 -6.97 -1.97
CA ALA A 237 19.51 -6.67 -0.82
C ALA A 237 20.12 -7.94 -0.21
N MET A 238 19.33 -9.00 -0.03
CA MET A 238 19.81 -10.29 0.49
C MET A 238 20.83 -10.93 -0.46
N LYS A 239 20.62 -10.83 -1.78
CA LYS A 239 21.61 -11.23 -2.79
C LYS A 239 22.94 -10.48 -2.63
N GLN A 240 22.91 -9.16 -2.40
CA GLN A 240 24.13 -8.37 -2.14
C GLN A 240 24.83 -8.75 -0.81
N LEU A 241 24.09 -9.33 0.13
CA LEU A 241 24.60 -9.84 1.40
C LEU A 241 25.07 -11.30 1.35
N GLY A 242 25.04 -11.94 0.17
CA GLY A 242 25.49 -13.32 -0.01
C GLY A 242 24.45 -14.38 0.35
N ALA A 243 23.19 -13.99 0.57
CA ALA A 243 22.07 -14.89 0.83
C ALA A 243 21.01 -14.68 -0.27
N PRO A 244 21.16 -15.29 -1.46
CA PRO A 244 20.26 -15.04 -2.58
C PRO A 244 18.83 -15.46 -2.24
N MET A 245 17.94 -14.48 -2.15
CA MET A 245 16.51 -14.68 -1.98
C MET A 245 15.81 -14.47 -3.32
N GLN A 246 14.78 -15.26 -3.59
CA GLN A 246 13.85 -15.11 -4.69
C GLN A 246 12.46 -14.81 -4.13
N LEU A 247 11.77 -13.85 -4.72
CA LEU A 247 10.39 -13.55 -4.39
C LEU A 247 9.48 -14.12 -5.47
N ASP A 248 8.57 -15.02 -5.11
CA ASP A 248 7.52 -15.52 -6.01
C ASP A 248 6.20 -14.82 -5.68
N HIS A 249 5.76 -13.91 -6.57
CA HIS A 249 4.47 -13.24 -6.45
C HIS A 249 3.35 -14.17 -6.94
N VAL A 250 2.85 -15.00 -6.04
CA VAL A 250 1.92 -16.10 -6.36
C VAL A 250 0.61 -15.56 -6.92
N TRP A 251 0.01 -14.58 -6.23
CA TRP A 251 -1.22 -13.93 -6.64
C TRP A 251 -1.45 -12.59 -5.94
N SER A 252 -2.29 -11.77 -6.55
CA SER A 252 -2.76 -10.48 -6.02
C SER A 252 -4.29 -10.47 -6.00
N CYS A 253 -4.91 -9.74 -5.06
CA CYS A 253 -6.36 -9.64 -4.93
C CYS A 253 -6.80 -8.18 -4.73
N GLU A 254 -7.54 -7.64 -5.70
CA GLU A 254 -8.00 -6.25 -5.69
C GLU A 254 -9.41 -6.09 -6.26
N LYS A 255 -10.27 -5.40 -5.53
CA LYS A 255 -11.69 -5.24 -5.84
C LYS A 255 -11.95 -4.16 -6.88
N ASP A 256 -11.14 -3.10 -6.90
CA ASP A 256 -11.30 -2.02 -7.86
C ASP A 256 -10.76 -2.40 -9.26
N PRO A 257 -11.59 -2.35 -10.32
CA PRO A 257 -11.15 -2.73 -11.66
C PRO A 257 -10.01 -1.88 -12.23
N MET A 258 -9.95 -0.57 -11.91
CA MET A 258 -8.86 0.30 -12.39
C MET A 258 -7.55 -0.03 -11.69
N LYS A 259 -7.59 -0.33 -10.38
CA LYS A 259 -6.42 -0.79 -9.63
C LYS A 259 -5.94 -2.16 -10.10
N ARG A 260 -6.85 -3.07 -10.44
CA ARG A 260 -6.50 -4.34 -11.11
C ARG A 260 -5.80 -4.12 -12.45
N ALA A 261 -6.31 -3.21 -13.27
CA ALA A 261 -5.66 -2.86 -14.54
C ALA A 261 -4.26 -2.30 -14.33
N PHE A 262 -4.07 -1.46 -13.31
CA PHE A 262 -2.76 -0.95 -12.90
C PHE A 262 -1.80 -2.06 -12.45
N ILE A 263 -2.26 -2.97 -11.59
CA ILE A 263 -1.46 -4.13 -11.15
C ILE A 263 -1.07 -5.00 -12.35
N ARG A 264 -2.02 -5.30 -13.25
CA ARG A 264 -1.74 -6.05 -14.48
C ARG A 264 -0.66 -5.34 -15.30
N HIS A 265 -0.80 -4.04 -15.52
CA HIS A 265 0.16 -3.26 -16.32
C HIS A 265 1.59 -3.30 -15.74
N LEU A 266 1.72 -3.13 -14.43
CA LEU A 266 3.02 -3.09 -13.78
C LEU A 266 3.68 -4.45 -13.59
N PHE A 267 2.89 -5.48 -13.25
CA PHE A 267 3.41 -6.76 -12.78
C PHE A 267 3.22 -7.92 -13.77
N THR A 268 2.80 -7.64 -15.01
CA THR A 268 2.78 -8.63 -16.10
C THR A 268 3.76 -8.26 -17.21
N GLY A 269 4.24 -9.25 -17.96
CA GLY A 269 5.26 -9.07 -18.99
C GLY A 269 6.59 -8.60 -18.42
N MET A 270 6.90 -9.00 -17.18
CA MET A 270 8.18 -8.70 -16.54
C MET A 270 9.33 -9.36 -17.31
N LYS A 271 10.51 -8.72 -17.32
CA LYS A 271 11.71 -9.28 -17.98
C LYS A 271 12.12 -10.63 -17.39
N ASP A 272 11.95 -10.79 -16.08
CA ASP A 272 12.12 -12.06 -15.39
C ASP A 272 10.73 -12.71 -15.22
N PRO A 273 10.45 -13.85 -15.92
CA PRO A 273 9.18 -14.54 -15.81
C PRO A 273 8.88 -15.07 -14.40
N SER A 274 9.90 -15.27 -13.56
CA SER A 274 9.70 -15.70 -12.18
C SER A 274 9.14 -14.59 -11.29
N GLU A 275 9.30 -13.33 -11.71
CA GLU A 275 8.72 -12.17 -11.03
C GLU A 275 7.34 -11.79 -11.57
N ASP A 276 6.87 -12.46 -12.62
CA ASP A 276 5.61 -12.15 -13.30
C ASP A 276 4.41 -12.55 -12.46
N LEU A 277 3.39 -11.69 -12.40
CA LEU A 277 2.15 -11.97 -11.68
C LEU A 277 1.38 -13.08 -12.39
N LYS A 278 1.21 -14.22 -11.71
CA LYS A 278 0.58 -15.42 -12.29
C LYS A 278 -0.94 -15.41 -12.19
N SER A 279 -1.49 -14.81 -11.14
CA SER A 279 -2.93 -14.83 -10.87
C SER A 279 -3.40 -13.55 -10.21
N LEU A 280 -4.52 -13.00 -10.68
CA LEU A 280 -5.15 -11.80 -10.13
C LEU A 280 -6.61 -12.10 -9.81
N TYR A 281 -7.01 -11.89 -8.56
CA TYR A 281 -8.35 -12.16 -8.06
C TYR A 281 -9.09 -10.85 -7.73
N GLU A 282 -10.42 -10.91 -7.69
CA GLU A 282 -11.26 -9.72 -7.54
C GLU A 282 -11.65 -9.42 -6.10
N ASP A 283 -12.17 -10.38 -5.34
CA ASP A 283 -12.75 -10.10 -4.02
C ASP A 283 -12.16 -11.02 -2.95
N THR A 284 -11.81 -10.45 -1.79
CA THR A 284 -11.30 -11.19 -0.63
C THR A 284 -12.29 -12.24 -0.14
N ALA A 285 -13.59 -12.03 -0.36
CA ALA A 285 -14.61 -13.01 0.00
C ALA A 285 -14.40 -14.36 -0.70
N SER A 286 -13.79 -14.37 -1.89
CA SER A 286 -13.45 -15.60 -2.61
C SER A 286 -12.26 -16.34 -1.99
N LEU A 287 -11.34 -15.62 -1.33
CA LEU A 287 -10.14 -16.19 -0.72
C LEU A 287 -10.46 -17.00 0.55
N ARG A 288 -11.60 -16.75 1.20
CA ARG A 288 -12.01 -17.39 2.47
C ARG A 288 -11.97 -18.91 2.45
N ALA A 289 -12.19 -19.51 1.28
CA ALA A 289 -12.20 -20.95 1.10
C ALA A 289 -10.79 -21.58 1.17
N GLY A 290 -9.74 -20.77 1.13
CA GLY A 290 -8.35 -21.21 1.19
C GLY A 290 -7.85 -21.81 -0.11
N PRO A 291 -6.58 -22.24 -0.15
CA PRO A 291 -5.98 -22.81 -1.35
C PRO A 291 -6.74 -24.06 -1.82
N GLY A 292 -6.75 -24.28 -3.15
CA GLY A 292 -7.54 -25.33 -3.80
C GLY A 292 -9.02 -24.98 -4.06
N ALA A 293 -9.50 -23.85 -3.54
CA ALA A 293 -10.80 -23.31 -3.93
C ALA A 293 -10.82 -22.92 -5.41
N SER A 294 -11.95 -23.15 -6.09
CA SER A 294 -12.15 -22.70 -7.47
C SER A 294 -12.52 -21.21 -7.47
N ILE A 295 -11.66 -20.36 -8.01
CA ILE A 295 -11.82 -18.90 -8.01
C ILE A 295 -11.57 -18.37 -9.41
N HIS A 296 -12.30 -17.32 -9.78
CA HIS A 296 -12.09 -16.62 -11.05
C HIS A 296 -10.79 -15.81 -11.02
N ASN A 297 -9.81 -16.23 -11.82
CA ASN A 297 -8.60 -15.47 -12.11
C ASN A 297 -8.92 -14.46 -13.22
N VAL A 298 -9.00 -13.18 -12.85
CA VAL A 298 -9.33 -12.12 -13.81
C VAL A 298 -8.18 -11.83 -14.78
N LEU A 299 -6.97 -12.33 -14.51
CA LEU A 299 -5.85 -12.17 -15.44
C LEU A 299 -6.00 -13.08 -16.66
N THR A 300 -6.43 -14.33 -16.43
CA THR A 300 -6.60 -15.36 -17.45
C THR A 300 -8.04 -15.53 -17.92
N GLU A 301 -8.98 -14.82 -17.30
CA GLU A 301 -10.43 -14.91 -17.54
C GLU A 301 -10.96 -16.35 -17.39
N SER A 302 -10.41 -17.08 -16.42
CA SER A 302 -10.72 -18.50 -16.21
C SER A 302 -10.91 -18.84 -14.73
N ILE A 303 -11.61 -19.94 -14.46
CA ILE A 303 -11.74 -20.49 -13.11
C ILE A 303 -10.51 -21.37 -12.83
N GLU A 304 -9.71 -20.96 -11.85
CA GLU A 304 -8.49 -21.64 -11.44
C GLU A 304 -8.57 -22.08 -9.98
N LYS A 305 -7.62 -22.92 -9.58
CA LYS A 305 -7.42 -23.28 -8.18
C LYS A 305 -6.62 -22.19 -7.48
N LEU A 306 -7.13 -21.68 -6.36
CA LEU A 306 -6.39 -20.74 -5.52
C LEU A 306 -5.08 -21.38 -5.10
N LYS A 307 -3.96 -20.75 -5.48
CA LYS A 307 -2.63 -21.27 -5.18
C LYS A 307 -2.27 -21.00 -3.72
N PRO A 308 -1.56 -21.93 -3.04
CA PRO A 308 -1.05 -21.68 -1.70
C PRO A 308 0.02 -20.59 -1.73
N CYS A 309 0.15 -19.84 -0.64
CA CYS A 309 1.25 -18.92 -0.39
C CYS A 309 1.77 -19.14 1.02
N GLU A 310 3.01 -18.75 1.27
CA GLU A 310 3.61 -18.81 2.61
C GLU A 310 3.29 -17.54 3.40
N GLU A 311 3.16 -16.40 2.72
CA GLU A 311 2.83 -15.13 3.35
C GLU A 311 1.73 -14.38 2.63
N LEU A 312 0.84 -13.78 3.44
CA LEU A 312 -0.16 -12.82 2.97
C LEU A 312 0.17 -11.41 3.46
N TRP A 313 0.31 -10.47 2.53
CA TRP A 313 0.54 -9.05 2.82
C TRP A 313 -0.70 -8.22 2.44
N MET A 314 -1.23 -7.42 3.36
CA MET A 314 -2.54 -6.81 3.14
C MET A 314 -2.77 -5.48 3.87
N GLY A 315 -3.20 -4.47 3.11
CA GLY A 315 -3.77 -3.22 3.63
C GLY A 315 -5.28 -3.28 3.63
N PHE A 316 -5.88 -3.78 4.71
CA PHE A 316 -7.33 -3.95 4.70
C PHE A 316 -8.06 -2.60 4.83
N PRO A 317 -9.29 -2.49 4.29
CA PRO A 317 -10.00 -1.22 4.21
C PRO A 317 -10.15 -0.54 5.58
N CYS A 318 -9.91 0.77 5.63
CA CYS A 318 -9.90 1.53 6.88
C CYS A 318 -11.09 2.50 7.04
N GLN A 319 -12.01 2.52 6.07
CA GLN A 319 -13.07 3.54 5.98
C GLN A 319 -13.95 3.55 7.24
N ASP A 320 -14.21 2.40 7.85
CA ASP A 320 -15.10 2.31 9.01
C ASP A 320 -14.43 2.80 10.29
N VAL A 321 -13.09 2.75 10.37
CA VAL A 321 -12.32 3.09 11.59
C VAL A 321 -11.51 4.38 11.43
N SER A 322 -11.47 4.97 10.24
CA SER A 322 -10.68 6.18 9.98
C SER A 322 -11.21 7.39 10.75
N LYS A 323 -10.31 8.17 11.35
CA LYS A 323 -10.61 9.48 11.97
C LYS A 323 -11.12 10.52 10.97
N LEU A 324 -11.07 10.23 9.67
CA LEU A 324 -11.69 11.05 8.63
C LEU A 324 -13.18 10.72 8.45
N ASN A 325 -13.62 9.53 8.86
CA ASN A 325 -15.01 9.14 8.87
C ASN A 325 -15.71 9.63 10.15
N ARG A 326 -16.81 10.35 10.00
CA ARG A 326 -17.62 10.85 11.13
C ARG A 326 -18.34 9.74 11.88
N GLN A 327 -18.59 8.61 11.24
CA GLN A 327 -19.23 7.43 11.83
C GLN A 327 -18.24 6.48 12.52
N ALA A 328 -16.93 6.75 12.47
CA ALA A 328 -15.94 5.89 13.11
C ALA A 328 -16.19 5.63 14.61
N PRO A 329 -16.66 6.61 15.42
CA PRO A 329 -17.02 6.35 16.82
C PRO A 329 -18.11 5.28 17.03
N ASP A 330 -18.95 5.04 16.01
CA ASP A 330 -20.02 4.04 16.07
C ASP A 330 -19.54 2.64 15.62
N ASN A 331 -18.30 2.53 15.13
CA ASN A 331 -17.74 1.32 14.49
C ASN A 331 -16.68 0.62 15.34
N VAL A 332 -16.71 0.80 16.66
CA VAL A 332 -15.69 0.35 17.61
C VAL A 332 -15.56 -1.18 17.75
N SER A 333 -16.57 -1.92 17.31
CA SER A 333 -16.62 -3.39 17.31
C SER A 333 -16.79 -3.98 15.91
N VAL A 334 -16.52 -3.21 14.86
CA VAL A 334 -16.74 -3.63 13.48
C VAL A 334 -15.92 -4.87 13.13
N VAL A 335 -14.70 -5.00 13.68
CA VAL A 335 -13.87 -6.20 13.51
C VAL A 335 -14.46 -7.41 14.23
N ARG A 336 -14.87 -7.27 15.50
CA ARG A 336 -15.51 -8.35 16.29
C ARG A 336 -16.70 -8.95 15.54
N GLN A 337 -17.50 -8.10 14.93
CA GLN A 337 -18.74 -8.49 14.26
C GLN A 337 -18.53 -9.00 12.83
N ALA A 338 -17.30 -8.98 12.31
CA ALA A 338 -17.02 -9.09 10.88
C ALA A 338 -17.92 -8.16 10.04
N GLY A 339 -18.26 -6.99 10.61
CA GLY A 339 -19.23 -6.06 10.06
C GLY A 339 -18.60 -5.09 9.07
N LYS A 340 -19.47 -4.38 8.32
CA LYS A 340 -19.10 -3.36 7.32
C LYS A 340 -17.95 -3.83 6.41
N ARG A 341 -17.15 -2.92 5.87
CA ARG A 341 -16.06 -3.27 4.94
C ARG A 341 -14.80 -3.71 5.70
N THR A 342 -14.44 -2.97 6.74
CA THR A 342 -13.22 -3.17 7.54
C THR A 342 -13.23 -4.54 8.22
N GLY A 343 -14.32 -4.87 8.92
CA GLY A 343 -14.44 -6.13 9.65
C GLY A 343 -14.57 -7.34 8.73
N LYS A 344 -15.41 -7.25 7.69
CA LYS A 344 -15.60 -8.34 6.72
C LYS A 344 -14.31 -8.74 6.02
N VAL A 345 -13.58 -7.74 5.49
CA VAL A 345 -12.36 -8.01 4.73
C VAL A 345 -11.23 -8.52 5.62
N PHE A 346 -11.15 -8.07 6.88
CA PHE A 346 -10.24 -8.66 7.87
C PHE A 346 -10.61 -10.12 8.19
N ASP A 347 -11.90 -10.44 8.42
CA ASP A 347 -12.35 -11.82 8.64
C ASP A 347 -12.03 -12.71 7.44
N ASP A 348 -12.15 -12.19 6.22
CA ASP A 348 -11.82 -12.93 5.00
C ASP A 348 -10.35 -13.39 4.99
N ALA A 349 -9.42 -12.50 5.34
CA ALA A 349 -8.00 -12.78 5.42
C ALA A 349 -7.67 -13.80 6.52
N VAL A 350 -8.31 -13.67 7.69
CA VAL A 350 -8.13 -14.62 8.79
C VAL A 350 -8.65 -16.01 8.42
N ARG A 351 -9.80 -16.11 7.73
CA ARG A 351 -10.32 -17.39 7.26
C ARG A 351 -9.45 -18.02 6.18
N PHE A 352 -8.86 -17.22 5.29
CA PHE A 352 -7.86 -17.71 4.35
C PHE A 352 -6.66 -18.33 5.09
N ALA A 353 -6.12 -17.64 6.11
CA ALA A 353 -5.02 -18.17 6.94
C ALA A 353 -5.42 -19.48 7.65
N GLU A 354 -6.62 -19.52 8.24
CA GLU A 354 -7.17 -20.72 8.91
C GLU A 354 -7.27 -21.91 7.94
N ALA A 355 -7.79 -21.69 6.73
CA ALA A 355 -7.94 -22.71 5.72
C ALA A 355 -6.59 -23.21 5.20
N THR A 356 -5.62 -22.31 5.02
CA THR A 356 -4.25 -22.66 4.58
C THR A 356 -3.55 -23.55 5.61
N GLN A 357 -3.59 -23.18 6.90
CA GLN A 357 -3.02 -24.00 7.98
C GLN A 357 -3.68 -25.38 8.12
N LYS A 358 -5.00 -25.47 7.93
CA LYS A 358 -5.72 -26.76 7.94
C LYS A 358 -5.26 -27.66 6.79
N GLN A 359 -4.96 -27.09 5.63
CA GLN A 359 -4.47 -27.84 4.48
C GLN A 359 -3.04 -28.35 4.70
N GLU A 360 -2.17 -27.59 5.37
CA GLU A 360 -0.83 -28.04 5.76
C GLU A 360 -0.82 -29.24 6.68
N GLN A 361 -1.77 -29.31 7.62
CA GLN A 361 -1.94 -30.47 8.48
C GLN A 361 -2.30 -31.75 7.68
N GLN A 362 -2.73 -31.59 6.43
CA GLN A 362 -3.01 -32.68 5.49
C GLN A 362 -1.80 -33.01 4.58
N GLY A 363 -0.65 -32.38 4.79
CA GLY A 363 0.63 -32.75 4.15
C GLY A 363 1.01 -31.93 2.92
N THR A 364 0.55 -30.68 2.77
CA THR A 364 1.07 -29.80 1.72
C THR A 364 2.50 -29.33 2.02
N GLU A 365 3.32 -29.18 0.98
CA GLU A 365 4.73 -28.80 1.12
C GLU A 365 4.92 -27.36 1.60
N ASN A 366 4.03 -26.44 1.21
CA ASN A 366 4.16 -25.02 1.56
C ASN A 366 3.50 -24.74 2.92
N LYS A 367 4.31 -24.40 3.93
CA LYS A 367 3.83 -23.99 5.25
C LYS A 367 3.50 -22.51 5.27
N PHE A 368 2.35 -22.13 5.83
CA PHE A 368 1.95 -20.74 6.01
C PHE A 368 2.76 -20.13 7.15
N ARG A 369 3.59 -19.17 6.76
CA ARG A 369 4.53 -18.43 7.61
C ARG A 369 3.90 -17.15 8.17
N GLY A 370 2.63 -16.88 7.90
CA GLY A 370 1.86 -15.83 8.56
C GLY A 370 1.55 -14.63 7.67
N MET A 371 1.41 -13.46 8.29
CA MET A 371 0.87 -12.26 7.61
C MET A 371 1.58 -10.98 8.03
N ILE A 372 1.51 -9.97 7.17
CA ILE A 372 1.74 -8.57 7.55
C ILE A 372 0.51 -7.78 7.15
N LEU A 373 -0.18 -7.21 8.13
CA LEU A 373 -1.35 -6.37 7.90
C LEU A 373 -1.04 -4.91 8.21
N GLU A 374 -1.72 -3.98 7.55
CA GLU A 374 -1.62 -2.54 7.82
C GLU A 374 -3.00 -1.91 7.96
N ASN A 375 -3.11 -0.91 8.84
CA ASN A 375 -4.28 -0.05 8.93
C ASN A 375 -3.97 1.32 9.56
N VAL A 376 -4.97 2.20 9.62
CA VAL A 376 -4.90 3.53 10.23
C VAL A 376 -4.97 3.49 11.76
N MET A 377 -4.47 4.57 12.40
CA MET A 377 -4.46 4.73 13.85
C MET A 377 -5.85 4.68 14.52
N GLY A 378 -6.93 4.88 13.77
CA GLY A 378 -8.29 4.78 14.31
C GLY A 378 -8.69 3.36 14.74
N LEU A 379 -7.94 2.34 14.32
CA LEU A 379 -8.10 0.96 14.81
C LEU A 379 -7.82 0.83 16.32
N LEU A 380 -7.04 1.76 16.88
CA LEU A 380 -6.66 1.83 18.30
C LEU A 380 -7.69 2.55 19.17
N ASP A 381 -8.63 3.27 18.56
CA ASP A 381 -9.59 4.07 19.30
C ASP A 381 -10.59 3.14 20.01
N ALA A 382 -10.63 3.23 21.34
CA ALA A 382 -11.62 2.55 22.18
C ALA A 382 -12.70 3.54 22.66
N PRO A 383 -13.98 3.11 22.81
CA PRO A 383 -14.97 3.87 23.56
C PRO A 383 -14.48 4.20 24.97
N LYS A 384 -14.88 5.37 25.47
CA LYS A 384 -14.65 5.71 26.88
C LYS A 384 -15.57 4.90 27.77
N GLY A 385 -15.05 4.46 28.92
CA GLY A 385 -15.83 3.79 29.96
C GLY A 385 -15.68 2.27 29.94
N ARG A 386 -16.72 1.58 30.42
CA ARG A 386 -16.80 0.12 30.49
C ARG A 386 -17.96 -0.37 29.64
N ASN A 387 -17.84 -1.56 29.07
CA ASN A 387 -18.93 -2.22 28.40
C ASN A 387 -20.06 -2.46 29.43
N PRO A 388 -21.30 -1.99 29.18
CA PRO A 388 -22.39 -2.12 30.14
C PRO A 388 -22.78 -3.59 30.42
N GLU A 389 -22.55 -4.49 29.47
CA GLU A 389 -22.89 -5.91 29.57
C GLU A 389 -21.82 -6.67 30.36
N THR A 390 -20.55 -6.56 29.98
CA THR A 390 -19.46 -7.31 30.61
C THR A 390 -18.87 -6.62 31.84
N ARG A 391 -19.10 -5.32 32.01
CA ARG A 391 -18.45 -4.44 33.00
C ARG A 391 -16.93 -4.33 32.85
N GLU A 392 -16.36 -4.85 31.77
CA GLU A 392 -14.94 -4.75 31.42
C GLU A 392 -14.67 -3.47 30.62
N HIS A 393 -13.40 -3.11 30.45
CA HIS A 393 -13.03 -2.02 29.56
C HIS A 393 -13.37 -2.38 28.11
N TRP A 394 -13.80 -1.38 27.33
CA TRP A 394 -14.07 -1.63 25.91
C TRP A 394 -12.78 -2.01 25.20
N ARG A 395 -12.82 -3.13 24.47
CA ARG A 395 -11.76 -3.48 23.54
C ARG A 395 -11.88 -2.63 22.26
N ASN A 396 -10.74 -2.19 21.72
CA ASN A 396 -10.70 -1.54 20.41
C ASN A 396 -10.66 -2.57 19.26
N ASN A 397 -10.80 -2.10 18.02
CA ASN A 397 -10.78 -2.98 16.85
C ASN A 397 -9.46 -3.72 16.67
N LEU A 398 -8.31 -3.15 17.07
CA LEU A 398 -7.02 -3.84 17.01
C LEU A 398 -6.97 -5.04 17.97
N GLN A 399 -7.52 -4.91 19.16
CA GLN A 399 -7.61 -6.02 20.12
C GLN A 399 -8.48 -7.16 19.59
N TYR A 400 -9.55 -6.85 18.87
CA TYR A 400 -10.33 -7.87 18.16
C TYR A 400 -9.56 -8.50 17.01
N CYS A 401 -8.73 -7.73 16.27
CA CYS A 401 -7.84 -8.29 15.26
C CYS A 401 -6.86 -9.32 15.88
N ALA A 402 -6.17 -8.94 16.96
CA ALA A 402 -5.22 -9.81 17.65
C ALA A 402 -5.88 -11.08 18.20
N HIS A 403 -7.05 -10.93 18.84
CA HIS A 403 -7.81 -12.07 19.34
C HIS A 403 -8.20 -13.05 18.22
N ARG A 404 -8.73 -12.53 17.10
CA ARG A 404 -9.17 -13.35 15.98
C ARG A 404 -7.99 -14.02 15.25
N ALA A 405 -6.83 -13.36 15.16
CA ALA A 405 -5.60 -13.99 14.66
C ALA A 405 -5.11 -15.12 15.58
N LYS A 406 -5.16 -14.92 16.90
CA LYS A 406 -4.77 -15.94 17.88
C LYS A 406 -5.64 -17.21 17.79
N GLN A 407 -6.95 -17.05 17.55
CA GLN A 407 -7.87 -18.17 17.34
C GLN A 407 -7.48 -19.06 16.14
N VAL A 408 -6.78 -18.51 15.15
CA VAL A 408 -6.29 -19.26 13.98
C VAL A 408 -4.79 -19.55 14.09
N GLY A 409 -4.24 -19.65 15.30
CA GLY A 409 -2.86 -20.05 15.52
C GLY A 409 -1.82 -19.02 15.05
N LEU A 410 -2.16 -17.73 15.02
CA LEU A 410 -1.22 -16.65 14.72
C LEU A 410 -1.02 -15.74 15.92
N LEU A 411 0.24 -15.49 16.27
CA LEU A 411 0.65 -14.48 17.24
C LEU A 411 0.78 -13.14 16.53
N MET A 412 -0.08 -12.17 16.85
CA MET A 412 -0.08 -10.85 16.22
C MET A 412 0.60 -9.83 17.13
N VAL A 413 1.66 -9.20 16.65
CA VAL A 413 2.36 -8.13 17.36
C VAL A 413 2.18 -6.81 16.60
N PRO A 414 1.38 -5.86 17.13
CA PRO A 414 1.17 -4.57 16.49
C PRO A 414 2.31 -3.59 16.77
N VAL A 415 2.75 -2.87 15.74
CA VAL A 415 3.75 -1.79 15.83
C VAL A 415 3.25 -0.54 15.12
N VAL A 416 3.45 0.64 15.73
CA VAL A 416 3.09 1.92 15.11
C VAL A 416 4.31 2.52 14.43
N LEU A 417 4.25 2.65 13.11
CA LEU A 417 5.35 3.19 12.31
C LEU A 417 4.97 4.52 11.65
N LYS A 418 5.98 5.36 11.47
CA LYS A 418 5.89 6.63 10.74
C LYS A 418 7.07 6.71 9.75
N PRO A 419 6.84 7.11 8.49
CA PRO A 419 7.89 7.18 7.47
C PRO A 419 9.12 8.02 7.88
N SER A 420 8.92 9.04 8.72
CA SER A 420 10.03 9.87 9.22
C SER A 420 11.01 9.13 10.12
N LEU A 421 10.65 7.96 10.68
CA LEU A 421 11.60 7.06 11.36
C LEU A 421 12.64 6.49 10.39
N PHE A 422 12.30 6.46 9.10
CA PHE A 422 13.11 5.92 8.01
C PHE A 422 13.55 7.03 7.04
N GLY A 423 13.64 8.27 7.53
CA GLY A 423 14.18 9.41 6.79
C GLY A 423 13.24 10.01 5.76
N MET A 424 11.99 9.54 5.65
CA MET A 424 11.03 10.14 4.72
C MET A 424 10.39 11.42 5.30
N PRO A 425 10.16 12.46 4.47
CA PRO A 425 9.58 13.73 4.93
C PRO A 425 8.09 13.64 5.30
N VAL A 426 7.44 12.48 5.12
CA VAL A 426 5.98 12.34 5.27
C VAL A 426 5.55 11.98 6.69
N THR A 427 4.57 12.72 7.21
CA THR A 427 3.94 12.48 8.51
C THR A 427 2.70 11.60 8.37
N ARG A 428 2.89 10.30 8.08
CA ARG A 428 1.81 9.29 7.95
C ARG A 428 1.99 8.16 8.96
N GLN A 429 1.35 8.25 10.12
CA GLN A 429 1.36 7.14 11.08
C GLN A 429 0.39 6.04 10.67
N ARG A 430 0.83 4.79 10.81
CA ARG A 430 0.07 3.56 10.54
C ARG A 430 0.39 2.48 11.56
N VAL A 431 -0.56 1.58 11.76
CA VAL A 431 -0.39 0.38 12.57
C VAL A 431 -0.05 -0.76 11.61
N PHE A 432 1.11 -1.38 11.81
CA PHE A 432 1.49 -2.63 11.15
C PHE A 432 1.29 -3.77 12.15
N MET A 433 0.69 -4.87 11.70
CA MET A 433 0.44 -6.06 12.51
C MET A 433 1.28 -7.20 11.95
N ILE A 434 2.33 -7.57 12.69
CA ILE A 434 3.24 -8.65 12.31
C ILE A 434 2.68 -9.95 12.90
N CYS A 435 2.22 -10.86 12.05
CA CYS A 435 1.62 -12.12 12.46
C CYS A 435 2.62 -13.27 12.26
N ILE A 436 3.04 -13.90 13.36
CA ILE A 436 3.95 -15.07 13.39
C ILE A 436 3.12 -16.33 13.71
N PRO A 437 3.34 -17.46 13.04
CA PRO A 437 2.64 -18.70 13.39
C PRO A 437 3.00 -19.17 14.80
N LYS A 438 1.98 -19.54 15.58
CA LYS A 438 2.16 -20.03 16.96
C LYS A 438 3.06 -21.27 17.02
N TRP A 439 2.98 -22.16 16.02
CA TRP A 439 3.79 -23.37 15.96
C TRP A 439 5.30 -23.07 15.96
N MET A 440 5.75 -21.95 15.36
CA MET A 440 7.17 -21.56 15.39
C MET A 440 7.63 -21.20 16.80
N ALA A 441 6.78 -20.52 17.57
CA ALA A 441 7.05 -20.19 18.96
C ALA A 441 7.06 -21.46 19.82
N ASP A 442 6.09 -22.36 19.60
CA ASP A 442 5.97 -23.63 20.32
C ASP A 442 7.20 -24.54 20.07
N GLU A 443 7.64 -24.69 18.81
CA GLU A 443 8.84 -25.45 18.46
C GLU A 443 10.13 -24.84 19.04
N ALA A 444 10.18 -23.51 19.15
CA ALA A 444 11.28 -22.79 19.77
C ALA A 444 11.20 -22.78 21.32
N MET A 445 10.14 -23.33 21.92
CA MET A 445 9.82 -23.23 23.35
C MET A 445 9.84 -21.79 23.87
N VAL A 446 9.29 -20.86 23.07
CA VAL A 446 9.21 -19.42 23.36
C VAL A 446 7.74 -19.03 23.60
N THR A 447 7.50 -18.21 24.62
CA THR A 447 6.17 -17.70 24.96
C THR A 447 5.72 -16.58 24.01
N GLU A 448 4.41 -16.32 23.96
CA GLU A 448 3.84 -15.19 23.20
C GLU A 448 4.43 -13.84 23.62
N HIS A 449 4.69 -13.66 24.93
CA HIS A 449 5.33 -12.46 25.46
C HIS A 449 6.76 -12.31 24.95
N GLU A 450 7.54 -13.39 24.91
CA GLU A 450 8.91 -13.35 24.39
C GLU A 450 8.96 -13.12 22.87
N VAL A 451 8.01 -13.65 22.10
CA VAL A 451 7.87 -13.32 20.66
C VAL A 451 7.58 -11.83 20.49
N SER A 452 6.65 -11.29 21.29
CA SER A 452 6.34 -9.86 21.28
C SER A 452 7.57 -9.02 21.62
N ALA A 453 8.29 -9.38 22.69
CA ALA A 453 9.53 -8.72 23.09
C ALA A 453 10.59 -8.77 21.98
N LEU A 454 10.73 -9.90 21.28
CA LEU A 454 11.69 -10.05 20.19
C LEU A 454 11.34 -9.16 18.99
N VAL A 455 10.06 -9.12 18.58
CA VAL A 455 9.57 -8.21 17.52
C VAL A 455 9.85 -6.76 17.88
N LEU A 456 9.55 -6.36 19.12
CA LEU A 456 9.74 -4.98 19.58
C LEU A 456 11.21 -4.60 19.67
N GLN A 457 12.05 -5.48 20.21
CA GLN A 457 13.49 -5.28 20.23
C GLN A 457 14.02 -5.08 18.80
N THR A 458 13.65 -5.98 17.89
CA THR A 458 14.08 -5.92 16.49
C THR A 458 13.62 -4.63 15.80
N MET A 459 12.35 -4.26 15.98
CA MET A 459 11.81 -3.03 15.40
C MET A 459 12.46 -1.77 16.00
N ASN A 460 12.75 -1.77 17.30
CA ASN A 460 13.47 -0.68 17.94
C ASN A 460 14.89 -0.57 17.39
N GLU A 461 15.60 -1.67 17.15
CA GLU A 461 16.92 -1.63 16.49
C GLU A 461 16.81 -1.07 15.06
N LEU A 462 15.79 -1.47 14.28
CA LEU A 462 15.56 -0.94 12.94
C LEU A 462 15.22 0.56 12.95
N CYS A 463 14.51 1.05 13.97
CA CYS A 463 14.19 2.46 14.14
C CYS A 463 15.33 3.29 14.76
N ALA A 464 16.20 2.67 15.57
CA ALA A 464 17.29 3.31 16.28
C ALA A 464 18.62 3.28 15.51
N SER A 465 18.82 2.29 14.63
CA SER A 465 19.99 2.19 13.76
C SER A 465 20.18 3.51 13.02
N PRO A 466 21.32 4.21 13.22
CA PRO A 466 21.48 5.67 13.13
C PRO A 466 20.71 6.24 11.95
N GLY A 467 19.42 6.55 12.19
CA GLY A 467 18.40 6.63 11.16
C GLY A 467 18.83 7.54 10.02
N PRO A 468 18.41 7.26 8.77
CA PRO A 468 18.69 8.21 7.70
C PRO A 468 18.17 9.57 8.15
N GLN A 469 19.07 10.56 8.11
CA GLN A 469 18.70 11.95 8.34
C GLN A 469 17.44 12.23 7.53
N LEU A 470 16.48 12.95 8.12
CA LEU A 470 15.26 13.34 7.42
C LEU A 470 15.65 13.95 6.07
N ARG A 471 15.27 13.25 5.00
CA ARG A 471 15.66 13.62 3.64
C ARG A 471 14.97 14.88 3.22
N SER A 472 15.56 15.57 2.25
CA SER A 472 14.95 16.75 1.67
C SER A 472 13.62 16.36 1.03
N LEU A 473 12.58 17.16 1.26
CA LEU A 473 11.29 17.01 0.59
C LEU A 473 11.50 17.04 -0.92
N ASN A 474 12.38 17.90 -1.42
CA ASN A 474 12.70 17.99 -2.84
C ASN A 474 13.30 16.71 -3.43
N ASP A 475 13.86 15.79 -2.62
CA ASP A 475 14.33 14.51 -3.14
C ASP A 475 13.17 13.68 -3.72
N PHE A 476 11.93 13.93 -3.27
CA PHE A 476 10.72 13.19 -3.65
C PHE A 476 9.83 13.97 -4.62
N LEU A 477 10.25 15.18 -5.02
CA LEU A 477 9.50 16.04 -5.91
C LEU A 477 10.10 16.00 -7.31
N LEU A 478 9.22 16.11 -8.30
CA LEU A 478 9.66 16.18 -9.69
C LEU A 478 10.17 17.58 -9.99
N GLU A 479 11.02 17.67 -11.00
CA GLU A 479 11.40 18.95 -11.59
C GLU A 479 10.18 19.67 -12.18
N GLU A 480 10.15 21.00 -12.09
CA GLU A 480 8.99 21.81 -12.56
C GLU A 480 8.75 21.67 -14.07
N ASN A 481 9.78 21.30 -14.83
CA ASN A 481 9.69 21.08 -16.27
C ASN A 481 9.23 19.66 -16.66
N SER A 482 9.02 18.76 -15.69
CA SER A 482 8.50 17.41 -15.88
C SER A 482 7.14 17.42 -16.57
N ILE A 483 6.90 16.43 -17.43
CA ILE A 483 5.62 16.25 -18.14
C ILE A 483 4.46 16.07 -17.16
N PHE A 484 4.66 15.35 -16.05
CA PHE A 484 3.63 15.14 -15.03
C PHE A 484 3.22 16.45 -14.35
N VAL A 485 4.21 17.28 -13.99
CA VAL A 485 3.97 18.57 -13.34
C VAL A 485 3.27 19.53 -14.29
N LYS A 486 3.76 19.65 -15.54
CA LYS A 486 3.15 20.52 -16.57
C LYS A 486 1.69 20.14 -16.85
N GLN A 487 1.43 18.84 -17.08
CA GLN A 487 0.06 18.36 -17.32
C GLN A 487 -0.84 18.55 -16.10
N HIS A 488 -0.32 18.31 -14.89
CA HIS A 488 -1.08 18.53 -13.66
C HIS A 488 -1.46 20.01 -13.49
N ILE A 489 -0.51 20.95 -13.69
CA ILE A 489 -0.80 22.39 -13.60
C ILE A 489 -1.84 22.77 -14.65
N GLN A 490 -1.64 22.39 -15.91
CA GLN A 490 -2.55 22.71 -17.01
C GLN A 490 -3.99 22.29 -16.71
N ARG A 491 -4.20 21.05 -16.27
CA ARG A 491 -5.52 20.53 -15.93
C ARG A 491 -6.13 21.21 -14.73
N THR A 492 -5.31 21.58 -13.75
CA THR A 492 -5.83 22.25 -12.57
C THR A 492 -6.23 23.68 -12.90
N LEU A 493 -5.54 24.34 -13.84
CA LEU A 493 -5.97 25.62 -14.42
C LEU A 493 -7.29 25.48 -15.19
N GLU A 494 -7.44 24.45 -16.01
CA GLU A 494 -8.69 24.17 -16.73
C GLU A 494 -9.86 23.94 -15.77
N LYS A 495 -9.64 23.16 -14.70
CA LYS A 495 -10.64 22.95 -13.63
C LYS A 495 -10.97 24.24 -12.89
N ALA A 496 -9.98 25.08 -12.59
CA ALA A 496 -10.19 26.38 -11.96
C ALA A 496 -11.01 27.30 -12.86
N ALA A 497 -10.67 27.39 -14.15
CA ALA A 497 -11.41 28.19 -15.13
C ALA A 497 -12.86 27.70 -15.28
N TRP A 498 -13.06 26.38 -15.34
CA TRP A 498 -14.40 25.80 -15.39
C TRP A 498 -15.21 26.13 -14.13
N ARG A 499 -14.61 26.02 -12.94
CA ARG A 499 -15.23 26.37 -11.66
C ARG A 499 -15.61 27.85 -11.62
N ASP A 500 -14.72 28.73 -12.05
CA ASP A 500 -14.95 30.17 -12.05
C ASP A 500 -16.03 30.59 -13.07
N ALA A 501 -16.21 29.82 -14.14
CA ALA A 501 -17.32 29.98 -15.07
C ALA A 501 -18.68 29.52 -14.50
N GLN A 502 -18.69 28.71 -13.43
CA GLN A 502 -19.94 28.30 -12.79
C GLN A 502 -20.48 29.40 -11.88
N LYS A 503 -21.82 29.56 -11.89
CA LYS A 503 -22.49 30.50 -11.00
C LYS A 503 -22.25 30.06 -9.54
N PRO A 504 -21.74 30.93 -8.66
CA PRO A 504 -21.51 30.57 -7.27
C PRO A 504 -22.81 30.11 -6.60
N SER A 505 -22.72 28.99 -5.88
CA SER A 505 -23.84 28.49 -5.08
C SER A 505 -24.21 29.50 -3.99
N THR A 506 -25.51 29.73 -3.80
CA THR A 506 -26.05 30.61 -2.75
C THR A 506 -26.11 29.93 -1.38
N LYS A 507 -25.70 28.65 -1.28
CA LYS A 507 -25.70 27.92 -0.02
C LYS A 507 -24.69 28.52 0.96
N LYS A 508 -25.09 28.65 2.23
CA LYS A 508 -24.21 29.09 3.31
C LYS A 508 -23.05 28.10 3.48
N ARG A 509 -21.82 28.55 3.26
CA ARG A 509 -20.61 27.76 3.43
C ARG A 509 -20.26 27.65 4.92
N LYS A 510 -20.44 26.48 5.53
CA LYS A 510 -20.13 26.24 6.95
C LYS A 510 -18.66 26.49 7.30
N TRP A 511 -17.75 26.15 6.37
CA TRP A 511 -16.30 26.28 6.58
C TRP A 511 -15.87 27.73 6.87
N ALA A 512 -16.54 28.72 6.28
CA ALA A 512 -16.18 30.14 6.45
C ALA A 512 -16.34 30.58 7.90
N GLN A 513 -17.36 30.09 8.61
CA GLN A 513 -17.55 30.39 10.03
C GLN A 513 -16.47 29.75 10.92
N VAL A 514 -16.05 28.53 10.57
CA VAL A 514 -14.98 27.83 11.29
C VAL A 514 -13.65 28.56 11.11
N HIS A 515 -13.33 28.93 9.88
CA HIS A 515 -12.10 29.64 9.56
C HIS A 515 -12.09 31.06 10.13
N ALA A 516 -13.22 31.78 10.12
CA ALA A 516 -13.35 33.10 10.75
C ALA A 516 -13.04 33.05 12.26
N LYS A 517 -13.57 32.06 12.97
CA LYS A 517 -13.25 31.84 14.39
C LYS A 517 -11.76 31.54 14.59
N ALA A 518 -11.17 30.71 13.73
CA ALA A 518 -9.76 30.36 13.79
C ALA A 518 -8.81 31.55 13.50
N MET A 519 -9.17 32.42 12.56
CA MET A 519 -8.43 33.66 12.30
C MET A 519 -8.59 34.65 13.45
N GLN A 520 -9.82 34.83 13.96
CA GLN A 520 -10.09 35.69 15.10
C GLN A 520 -9.30 35.25 16.35
N SER A 521 -9.22 33.94 16.62
CA SER A 521 -8.41 33.42 17.75
C SER A 521 -6.91 33.67 17.60
N GLN A 522 -6.43 33.98 16.40
CA GLN A 522 -5.05 34.35 16.11
C GLN A 522 -4.85 35.86 15.97
N GLY A 523 -5.87 36.67 16.25
CA GLY A 523 -5.82 38.12 16.05
C GLY A 523 -5.75 38.56 14.58
N MET A 524 -6.09 37.67 13.64
CA MET A 524 -6.13 37.97 12.21
C MET A 524 -7.50 38.52 11.79
N ASP A 525 -7.49 39.50 10.90
CA ASP A 525 -8.72 40.01 10.28
C ASP A 525 -9.20 39.04 9.19
N TRP A 526 -10.39 38.48 9.40
CA TRP A 526 -11.07 37.61 8.45
C TRP A 526 -11.50 38.34 7.17
N TRP A 527 -11.76 39.65 7.26
CA TRP A 527 -12.25 40.43 6.11
C TRP A 527 -11.16 40.76 5.09
N GLN A 528 -9.88 40.59 5.46
CA GLN A 528 -8.77 40.70 4.53
C GLN A 528 -8.73 39.49 3.60
N ALA A 529 -8.69 39.74 2.29
CA ALA A 529 -8.59 38.71 1.27
C ALA A 529 -7.41 37.76 1.56
N SER A 530 -7.69 36.46 1.65
CA SER A 530 -6.65 35.43 1.81
C SER A 530 -6.01 35.02 0.48
N ARG A 531 -6.64 35.39 -0.65
CA ARG A 531 -6.10 35.16 -1.98
C ARG A 531 -4.81 35.97 -2.16
N SER A 532 -3.80 35.33 -2.76
CA SER A 532 -2.53 36.00 -3.09
C SER A 532 -2.73 37.09 -4.15
N THR A 533 -1.81 38.05 -4.21
CA THR A 533 -1.82 39.13 -5.21
C THR A 533 -1.68 38.58 -6.64
N ASP A 534 -2.19 39.30 -7.64
CA ASP A 534 -2.10 38.88 -9.04
C ASP A 534 -0.66 38.69 -9.52
N ALA A 535 0.28 39.51 -9.06
CA ALA A 535 1.71 39.35 -9.36
C ALA A 535 2.24 37.99 -8.89
N VAL A 536 1.87 37.56 -7.68
CA VAL A 536 2.23 36.24 -7.13
C VAL A 536 1.57 35.12 -7.93
N LEU A 537 0.27 35.25 -8.26
CA LEU A 537 -0.44 34.25 -9.05
C LEU A 537 0.11 34.12 -10.48
N GLN A 538 0.58 35.21 -11.09
CA GLN A 538 1.25 35.20 -12.39
C GLN A 538 2.62 34.51 -12.31
N SER A 539 3.40 34.75 -11.25
CA SER A 539 4.69 34.07 -11.04
C SER A 539 4.55 32.59 -10.64
N HIS A 540 3.41 32.22 -10.04
CA HIS A 540 3.13 30.87 -9.53
C HIS A 540 1.73 30.42 -9.97
N PRO A 541 1.55 30.06 -11.27
CA PRO A 541 0.24 29.72 -11.81
C PRO A 541 -0.40 28.50 -11.13
N GLY A 542 0.41 27.62 -10.52
CA GLY A 542 -0.07 26.51 -9.70
C GLY A 542 -0.98 26.93 -8.53
N LEU A 543 -0.89 28.17 -8.05
CA LEU A 543 -1.78 28.70 -7.01
C LEU A 543 -3.20 28.97 -7.50
N MET A 544 -3.41 29.16 -8.81
CA MET A 544 -4.76 29.38 -9.36
C MET A 544 -5.65 28.14 -9.21
N ALA A 545 -5.04 26.97 -8.97
CA ALA A 545 -5.73 25.76 -8.58
C ALA A 545 -6.55 25.91 -7.29
N LEU A 546 -6.03 26.68 -6.34
CA LEU A 546 -6.56 26.75 -5.00
C LEU A 546 -7.91 27.48 -4.97
N THR A 547 -8.83 26.93 -4.19
CA THR A 547 -10.11 27.54 -3.84
C THR A 547 -9.93 28.61 -2.76
N GLU A 548 -10.92 29.48 -2.57
CA GLU A 548 -10.94 30.45 -1.47
C GLU A 548 -10.76 29.77 -0.10
N ARG A 549 -11.44 28.64 0.12
CA ARG A 549 -11.31 27.84 1.34
C ARG A 549 -9.85 27.44 1.60
N GLN A 550 -9.13 27.05 0.56
CA GLN A 550 -7.74 26.61 0.67
C GLN A 550 -6.79 27.79 0.91
N PHE A 551 -7.04 28.94 0.29
CA PHE A 551 -6.31 30.18 0.63
C PHE A 551 -6.52 30.60 2.08
N ASP A 552 -7.75 30.46 2.62
CA ASP A 552 -8.00 30.72 4.05
C ASP A 552 -7.22 29.77 4.96
N LEU A 553 -7.14 28.48 4.60
CA LEU A 553 -6.28 27.54 5.33
C LEU A 553 -4.82 27.95 5.27
N CYS A 554 -4.33 28.38 4.11
CA CYS A 554 -2.95 28.86 3.96
C CYS A 554 -2.67 30.05 4.88
N LYS A 555 -3.58 31.03 4.92
CA LYS A 555 -3.47 32.18 5.83
C LYS A 555 -3.55 31.76 7.30
N ILE A 556 -4.46 30.84 7.66
CA ILE A 556 -4.57 30.29 9.02
C ILE A 556 -3.28 29.60 9.47
N TYR A 557 -2.59 28.92 8.57
CA TYR A 557 -1.31 28.27 8.84
C TYR A 557 -0.08 29.19 8.67
N GLY A 558 -0.32 30.47 8.37
CA GLY A 558 0.72 31.47 8.14
C GLY A 558 1.62 31.14 6.96
N ILE A 559 1.08 30.56 5.89
CA ILE A 559 1.80 30.28 4.64
C ILE A 559 1.89 31.55 3.82
N GLN A 560 3.11 31.90 3.39
CA GLN A 560 3.37 32.98 2.44
C GLN A 560 3.94 32.37 1.16
N PHE A 561 3.68 32.97 0.00
CA PHE A 561 4.07 32.38 -1.28
C PHE A 561 5.16 33.19 -1.98
N PRO A 562 6.28 32.56 -2.40
CA PRO A 562 6.71 31.20 -2.03
C PRO A 562 7.11 31.11 -0.54
N ASP A 563 6.90 29.96 0.09
CA ASP A 563 7.19 29.78 1.51
C ASP A 563 8.61 29.22 1.73
N ALA A 564 9.38 29.84 2.63
CA ALA A 564 10.74 29.41 2.91
C ALA A 564 10.83 28.05 3.64
N ARG A 565 9.74 27.59 4.27
CA ARG A 565 9.74 26.34 5.06
C ARG A 565 9.77 25.08 4.21
N ASP A 566 9.57 25.11 2.90
CA ASP A 566 9.70 23.91 2.05
C ASP A 566 8.92 22.69 2.60
N ALA A 567 7.62 22.91 2.79
CA ALA A 567 6.72 21.94 3.39
C ALA A 567 5.58 21.53 2.45
N GLY A 568 5.08 20.30 2.63
CA GLY A 568 3.84 19.80 2.03
C GLY A 568 2.68 19.89 3.03
N VAL A 569 1.61 20.60 2.68
CA VAL A 569 0.46 20.83 3.59
C VAL A 569 -0.83 20.33 2.96
N GLU A 570 -1.56 19.45 3.65
CA GLU A 570 -2.79 18.84 3.13
C GLU A 570 -3.99 19.78 3.28
N LEU A 571 -4.57 20.24 2.16
CA LEU A 571 -5.62 21.26 2.14
C LEU A 571 -7.03 20.72 1.85
N SER A 572 -7.18 19.44 1.48
CA SER A 572 -8.50 18.84 1.25
C SER A 572 -9.31 18.73 2.56
N GLN A 573 -8.62 18.47 3.67
CA GLN A 573 -9.25 18.21 4.96
C GLN A 573 -9.79 19.48 5.63
N SER A 574 -10.86 19.31 6.42
CA SER A 574 -11.41 20.41 7.23
C SER A 574 -10.39 20.88 8.26
N PHE A 575 -10.43 22.17 8.63
CA PHE A 575 -9.59 22.70 9.70
C PHE A 575 -9.83 21.91 11.01
N ARG A 576 -8.79 21.23 11.49
CA ARG A 576 -8.79 20.43 12.74
C ARG A 576 -7.95 21.06 13.84
N GLY A 577 -7.81 22.38 13.81
CA GLY A 577 -6.97 23.14 14.74
C GLY A 577 -5.65 23.58 14.11
N LEU A 578 -4.92 24.39 14.88
CA LEU A 578 -3.63 24.92 14.46
C LEU A 578 -2.57 23.84 14.57
N ARG A 579 -1.87 23.63 13.46
CA ARG A 579 -0.67 22.80 13.39
C ARG A 579 0.49 23.68 12.98
N ALA A 580 1.62 23.54 13.66
CA ALA A 580 2.86 24.14 13.20
C ALA A 580 3.33 23.42 11.93
N ILE A 581 3.49 24.18 10.85
CA ILE A 581 4.17 23.70 9.63
C ILE A 581 5.66 23.62 9.96
N GLN A 582 6.22 22.42 9.83
CA GLN A 582 7.63 22.17 10.08
C GLN A 582 8.39 22.22 8.76
N HIS A 583 9.60 22.81 8.80
CA HIS A 583 10.46 22.86 7.63
C HIS A 583 10.80 21.43 7.17
N ASN A 584 10.82 21.21 5.85
CA ASN A 584 11.22 19.93 5.26
C ASN A 584 10.32 18.76 5.69
N THR A 585 9.02 19.01 5.89
CA THR A 585 8.04 17.97 6.23
C THR A 585 6.83 18.05 5.31
N CYS A 586 6.16 16.92 5.16
CA CYS A 586 5.00 16.75 4.32
C CYS A 586 3.89 16.08 5.12
N ASP A 587 2.67 16.58 5.00
CA ASP A 587 1.49 15.96 5.57
C ASP A 587 1.22 14.56 5.01
N THR A 588 0.31 13.83 5.66
CA THR A 588 -0.14 12.53 5.15
C THR A 588 -0.73 12.71 3.75
N VAL A 589 -0.22 11.95 2.78
CA VAL A 589 -0.89 11.76 1.49
C VAL A 589 -2.17 10.97 1.74
N THR A 590 -3.32 11.58 1.44
CA THR A 590 -4.63 10.93 1.52
C THR A 590 -5.17 10.63 0.12
N PRO A 591 -6.08 9.65 -0.04
CA PRO A 591 -6.73 9.41 -1.32
C PRO A 591 -7.45 10.68 -1.80
N GLY A 592 -7.14 11.14 -3.01
CA GLY A 592 -7.67 12.40 -3.56
C GLY A 592 -7.25 13.66 -2.78
N GLY A 593 -6.20 13.57 -1.97
CA GLY A 593 -5.67 14.69 -1.19
C GLY A 593 -5.24 15.87 -2.06
N GLN A 594 -5.19 17.06 -1.47
CA GLN A 594 -4.74 18.28 -2.11
C GLN A 594 -3.55 18.84 -1.32
N LEU A 595 -2.41 18.18 -1.51
CA LEU A 595 -1.18 18.48 -0.82
C LEU A 595 -0.45 19.65 -1.50
N LEU A 596 -0.41 20.79 -0.84
CA LEU A 596 0.26 22.01 -1.30
C LEU A 596 1.75 21.98 -0.97
N LEU A 597 2.59 22.11 -1.99
CA LEU A 597 4.03 22.35 -1.86
C LEU A 597 4.26 23.85 -1.66
N THR A 598 4.49 24.25 -0.42
CA THR A 598 4.50 25.66 -0.01
C THR A 598 5.59 26.50 -0.68
N LYS A 599 6.78 25.93 -0.89
CA LYS A 599 7.90 26.60 -1.60
C LYS A 599 7.71 26.65 -3.12
N LYS A 600 7.18 25.57 -3.71
CA LYS A 600 6.89 25.49 -5.16
C LYS A 600 5.56 26.17 -5.55
N ALA A 601 4.75 26.55 -4.56
CA ALA A 601 3.48 27.26 -4.73
C ALA A 601 2.51 26.55 -5.69
N ARG A 602 2.39 25.22 -5.57
CA ARG A 602 1.46 24.38 -6.34
C ARG A 602 1.06 23.13 -5.57
N LEU A 603 -0.01 22.47 -6.00
CA LEU A 603 -0.34 21.14 -5.51
C LEU A 603 0.65 20.09 -6.06
N THR A 604 0.89 19.02 -5.30
CA THR A 604 1.62 17.84 -5.79
C THR A 604 0.81 17.13 -6.87
N CYS A 605 1.48 16.63 -7.91
CA CYS A 605 0.87 15.70 -8.85
C CYS A 605 0.78 14.28 -8.26
N GLY A 606 0.02 13.38 -8.90
CA GLY A 606 -0.17 12.01 -8.44
C GLY A 606 1.14 11.21 -8.43
N MET A 607 2.05 11.47 -9.38
CA MET A 607 3.37 10.85 -9.40
C MET A 607 4.24 11.25 -8.19
N GLU A 608 4.26 12.53 -7.82
CA GLU A 608 4.95 12.99 -6.59
C GLU A 608 4.35 12.36 -5.33
N MET A 609 3.02 12.19 -5.29
CA MET A 609 2.37 11.50 -4.18
C MET A 609 2.79 10.03 -4.04
N MET A 610 3.00 9.33 -5.16
CA MET A 610 3.55 7.96 -5.15
C MET A 610 4.98 7.94 -4.59
N LEU A 611 5.85 8.86 -5.05
CA LEU A 611 7.22 8.98 -4.53
C LEU A 611 7.26 9.32 -3.04
N LEU A 612 6.35 10.18 -2.58
CA LEU A 612 6.19 10.52 -1.15
C LEU A 612 5.75 9.31 -0.30
N GLN A 613 5.15 8.27 -0.91
CA GLN A 613 4.92 6.98 -0.24
C GLN A 613 6.12 6.02 -0.31
N GLY A 614 7.22 6.44 -0.94
CA GLY A 614 8.38 5.59 -1.19
C GLY A 614 8.16 4.61 -2.33
N LEU A 615 7.17 4.85 -3.21
CA LEU A 615 6.87 3.96 -4.33
C LEU A 615 7.70 4.37 -5.54
N HIS A 616 8.66 3.52 -5.91
CA HIS A 616 9.48 3.67 -7.11
C HIS A 616 9.72 2.28 -7.71
N TYR A 617 9.20 2.03 -8.92
CA TYR A 617 9.13 0.68 -9.51
C TYR A 617 10.39 0.29 -10.29
N GLY A 618 11.50 1.01 -10.07
CA GLY A 618 12.81 0.70 -10.66
C GLY A 618 12.76 0.77 -12.19
N ALA A 619 13.17 -0.31 -12.84
CA ALA A 619 13.14 -0.41 -14.31
C ALA A 619 11.73 -0.25 -14.90
N GLU A 620 10.66 -0.54 -14.15
CA GLU A 620 9.27 -0.43 -14.61
C GLU A 620 8.67 0.96 -14.36
N GLN A 621 9.44 1.90 -13.81
CA GLN A 621 8.98 3.24 -13.47
C GLN A 621 8.42 4.01 -14.68
N PHE A 622 8.94 3.74 -15.88
CA PHE A 622 8.46 4.35 -17.12
C PHE A 622 7.01 3.97 -17.46
N LYS A 623 6.51 2.81 -17.01
CA LYS A 623 5.12 2.39 -17.25
C LYS A 623 4.10 3.32 -16.60
N LEU A 624 4.50 4.10 -15.60
CA LEU A 624 3.63 5.11 -14.99
C LEU A 624 3.34 6.30 -15.93
N MET A 625 4.10 6.45 -17.02
CA MET A 625 3.82 7.45 -18.06
C MET A 625 2.47 7.22 -18.73
N ASP A 626 2.00 5.98 -18.82
CA ASP A 626 0.67 5.65 -19.37
C ASP A 626 -0.47 6.19 -18.48
N TYR A 627 -0.14 6.53 -17.24
CA TYR A 627 -1.03 7.18 -16.27
C TYR A 627 -0.67 8.65 -16.05
N ALA A 628 0.14 9.27 -16.92
CA ALA A 628 0.40 10.70 -16.86
C ALA A 628 -0.91 11.50 -16.95
N GLU A 629 -1.84 11.01 -17.76
CA GLU A 629 -3.20 11.54 -17.83
C GLU A 629 -4.13 11.10 -16.68
N GLY A 630 -3.69 10.20 -15.80
CA GLY A 630 -4.45 9.67 -14.68
C GLY A 630 -4.00 10.20 -13.32
N GLN A 631 -3.58 11.48 -13.20
CA GLN A 631 -3.03 12.02 -11.94
C GLN A 631 -3.94 11.85 -10.72
N GLU A 632 -5.27 11.95 -10.90
CA GLU A 632 -6.24 11.70 -9.81
C GLU A 632 -6.22 10.23 -9.37
N PHE A 633 -6.09 9.31 -10.33
CA PHE A 633 -5.97 7.88 -10.04
C PHE A 633 -4.66 7.54 -9.33
N LEU A 634 -3.53 8.10 -9.76
CA LEU A 634 -2.24 7.94 -9.06
C LEU A 634 -2.27 8.53 -7.64
N SER A 635 -2.96 9.67 -7.44
CA SER A 635 -3.19 10.25 -6.12
C SER A 635 -4.03 9.34 -5.21
N ASP A 636 -5.12 8.76 -5.73
CA ASP A 636 -5.92 7.78 -4.99
C ASP A 636 -5.11 6.53 -4.61
N LEU A 637 -4.34 5.99 -5.57
CA LEU A 637 -3.43 4.87 -5.34
C LEU A 637 -2.43 5.18 -4.21
N ALA A 638 -1.72 6.31 -4.28
CA ALA A 638 -0.74 6.72 -3.28
C ALA A 638 -1.38 6.87 -1.88
N GLY A 639 -2.56 7.50 -1.80
CA GLY A 639 -3.27 7.67 -0.53
C GLY A 639 -3.62 6.34 0.15
N ASN A 640 -3.92 5.31 -0.62
CA ASN A 640 -4.27 3.97 -0.14
C ASN A 640 -3.06 3.04 0.03
N ALA A 641 -1.90 3.37 -0.56
CA ALA A 641 -0.73 2.51 -0.53
C ALA A 641 -0.05 2.41 0.84
N PHE A 642 0.80 1.40 0.99
CA PHE A 642 1.76 1.31 2.07
C PHE A 642 2.85 2.35 1.88
N ASN A 643 3.45 2.79 2.98
CA ASN A 643 4.74 3.41 2.87
C ASN A 643 5.81 2.32 2.74
N SER A 644 6.60 2.36 1.67
CA SER A 644 7.56 1.30 1.33
C SER A 644 8.57 1.04 2.43
N PHE A 645 9.11 2.08 3.06
CA PHE A 645 10.13 1.93 4.11
C PHE A 645 9.54 1.40 5.42
N CYS A 646 8.34 1.83 5.81
CA CYS A 646 7.65 1.24 6.96
C CYS A 646 7.34 -0.25 6.75
N PHE A 647 6.90 -0.62 5.54
CA PHE A 647 6.63 -2.01 5.22
C PHE A 647 7.94 -2.83 5.16
N ALA A 648 9.00 -2.29 4.58
CA ALA A 648 10.32 -2.92 4.53
C ALA A 648 10.86 -3.21 5.94
N ALA A 649 10.73 -2.26 6.88
CA ALA A 649 11.08 -2.47 8.28
C ALA A 649 10.25 -3.61 8.90
N SER A 650 8.94 -3.63 8.65
CA SER A 650 8.03 -4.67 9.16
C SER A 650 8.38 -6.05 8.61
N LEU A 651 8.71 -6.13 7.31
CA LEU A 651 9.11 -7.36 6.63
C LEU A 651 10.45 -7.89 7.15
N ILE A 652 11.48 -7.03 7.25
CA ILE A 652 12.78 -7.41 7.81
C ILE A 652 12.63 -7.87 9.26
N CYS A 653 11.85 -7.13 10.08
CA CYS A 653 11.57 -7.51 11.45
C CYS A 653 10.92 -8.89 11.55
N LYS A 654 9.89 -9.15 10.75
CA LYS A 654 9.21 -10.44 10.68
C LYS A 654 10.19 -11.56 10.33
N LYS A 655 10.97 -11.39 9.25
CA LYS A 655 11.92 -12.40 8.77
C LYS A 655 13.05 -12.69 9.75
N ALA A 656 13.55 -11.66 10.42
CA ALA A 656 14.57 -11.80 11.45
C ALA A 656 14.06 -12.58 12.67
N VAL A 657 12.81 -12.33 13.09
CA VAL A 657 12.15 -13.04 14.19
C VAL A 657 11.89 -14.50 13.81
N GLU A 658 11.36 -14.77 12.62
CA GLU A 658 11.15 -16.14 12.12
C GLU A 658 12.44 -16.95 12.11
N ALA A 659 13.51 -16.34 11.59
CA ALA A 659 14.81 -16.98 11.51
C ALA A 659 15.35 -17.33 12.90
N ASN A 660 15.23 -16.41 13.86
CA ASN A 660 15.66 -16.65 15.23
C ASN A 660 14.87 -17.78 15.89
N LEU A 661 13.54 -17.83 15.70
CA LEU A 661 12.70 -18.91 16.23
C LEU A 661 13.06 -20.26 15.59
N ALA A 662 13.23 -20.30 14.26
CA ALA A 662 13.62 -21.52 13.54
C ALA A 662 14.98 -22.05 14.00
N MET A 663 15.98 -21.17 14.16
CA MET A 663 17.31 -21.56 14.63
C MET A 663 17.29 -22.06 16.08
N LYS A 664 16.51 -21.42 16.95
CA LYS A 664 16.28 -21.93 18.32
C LYS A 664 15.67 -23.32 18.32
N ALA A 665 14.63 -23.56 17.52
CA ALA A 665 13.99 -24.87 17.39
C ALA A 665 14.99 -25.95 16.91
N VAL A 666 15.85 -25.63 15.94
CA VAL A 666 16.92 -26.52 15.46
C VAL A 666 17.91 -26.88 16.58
N VAL A 667 18.34 -25.90 17.37
CA VAL A 667 19.27 -26.13 18.50
C VAL A 667 18.63 -27.05 19.55
N LEU A 668 17.37 -26.78 19.93
CA LEU A 668 16.64 -27.60 20.91
C LEU A 668 16.43 -29.04 20.43
N LYS A 669 16.11 -29.22 19.14
CA LYS A 669 15.98 -30.55 18.53
C LYS A 669 17.31 -31.32 18.54
N ARG A 670 18.45 -30.65 18.34
CA ARG A 670 19.78 -31.28 18.43
C ARG A 670 20.13 -31.68 19.86
N GLN A 671 19.77 -30.85 20.85
CA GLN A 671 20.02 -31.14 22.26
C GLN A 671 19.16 -32.30 22.81
N SER A 672 17.96 -32.51 22.25
CA SER A 672 17.08 -33.60 22.65
C SER A 672 17.36 -34.94 21.96
N MET A 673 18.15 -34.95 20.88
CA MET A 673 18.56 -36.21 20.24
C MET A 673 19.53 -36.98 21.15
N PRO A 674 19.21 -38.23 21.54
CA PRO A 674 20.13 -39.04 22.34
C PRO A 674 21.44 -39.21 21.57
N VAL A 675 22.57 -38.98 22.23
CA VAL A 675 23.91 -39.14 21.64
C VAL A 675 24.06 -40.61 21.22
N ALA A 676 23.80 -40.87 19.94
CA ALA A 676 23.92 -42.19 19.32
C ALA A 676 25.40 -42.57 19.27
N GLY A 677 25.92 -43.11 20.37
CA GLY A 677 27.34 -43.46 20.47
C GLY A 677 27.93 -43.49 21.88
N ALA A 678 27.23 -42.97 22.90
CA ALA A 678 27.56 -43.30 24.28
C ALA A 678 27.05 -44.72 24.59
N GLY A 679 27.66 -45.73 23.95
CA GLY A 679 27.58 -47.09 24.44
C GLY A 679 27.97 -47.09 25.92
N PRO A 680 27.40 -47.98 26.76
CA PRO A 680 27.71 -48.02 28.17
C PRO A 680 29.22 -48.14 28.32
N ALA A 681 29.88 -47.05 28.72
CA ALA A 681 31.29 -47.05 29.01
C ALA A 681 31.47 -48.08 30.12
N GLN A 682 31.99 -49.26 29.76
CA GLN A 682 32.52 -50.19 30.73
C GLN A 682 33.54 -49.40 31.54
N VAL A 683 33.19 -49.13 32.79
CA VAL A 683 34.06 -48.48 33.77
C VAL A 683 35.23 -49.41 34.01
N GLN A 684 36.26 -49.35 33.17
CA GLN A 684 37.58 -49.84 33.50
C GLN A 684 38.35 -48.70 34.13
N SER A 685 38.40 -48.73 35.46
CA SER A 685 39.19 -47.85 36.29
C SER A 685 40.68 -47.98 35.91
N SER A 686 41.21 -47.01 35.19
CA SER A 686 42.66 -46.76 35.24
C SER A 686 42.91 -45.26 35.23
N ALA A 687 43.40 -44.79 36.36
CA ALA A 687 43.82 -43.43 36.57
C ALA A 687 45.05 -43.14 35.71
N SER A 688 44.95 -42.23 34.74
CA SER A 688 46.13 -41.51 34.28
C SER A 688 45.78 -40.09 33.83
N ARG A 689 46.64 -39.16 34.26
CA ARG A 689 46.57 -37.71 34.06
C ARG A 689 46.68 -37.33 32.58
N SER A 690 45.84 -36.42 32.09
CA SER A 690 46.21 -35.57 30.96
C SER A 690 45.51 -34.20 30.93
N LYS A 691 46.39 -33.19 30.91
CA LYS A 691 46.39 -31.82 30.33
C LYS A 691 45.09 -31.15 29.83
N PRO A 692 45.00 -29.80 29.95
CA PRO A 692 43.83 -29.02 29.55
C PRO A 692 43.72 -28.91 28.01
N LEU A 693 42.51 -29.16 27.50
CA LEU A 693 42.14 -28.94 26.10
C LEU A 693 41.91 -27.44 25.84
N ARG A 694 42.45 -26.94 24.73
CA ARG A 694 42.18 -25.62 24.15
C ARG A 694 40.77 -25.58 23.53
N SER A 695 40.19 -24.39 23.56
CA SER A 695 38.91 -24.02 22.96
C SER A 695 39.07 -23.77 21.46
N ASP A 696 38.74 -24.77 20.64
CA ASP A 696 38.53 -24.61 19.20
C ASP A 696 37.07 -24.99 18.91
N THR A 697 36.19 -23.99 18.81
CA THR A 697 34.81 -24.15 18.33
C THR A 697 34.47 -22.93 17.47
N LEU A 698 34.57 -23.08 16.15
CA LEU A 698 33.77 -22.38 15.12
C LEU A 698 34.24 -22.68 13.68
N GLU A 699 35.43 -23.28 13.49
CA GLU A 699 35.96 -23.55 12.13
C GLU A 699 35.42 -24.85 11.48
N ASP A 700 34.92 -25.81 12.27
CA ASP A 700 34.32 -27.05 11.73
C ASP A 700 32.91 -26.85 11.12
N LEU A 701 32.36 -25.63 11.15
CA LEU A 701 31.05 -25.30 10.58
C LEU A 701 31.04 -25.14 9.06
N PHE A 702 32.19 -25.09 8.38
CA PHE A 702 32.28 -24.82 6.93
C PHE A 702 32.95 -25.92 6.09
N ALA A 703 33.26 -27.09 6.67
CA ALA A 703 33.82 -28.21 5.92
C ALA A 703 32.77 -29.30 5.66
N TRP A 704 31.69 -28.96 4.96
CA TRP A 704 30.82 -29.95 4.34
C TRP A 704 30.28 -29.43 3.01
N GLU A 705 31.14 -29.43 1.99
CA GLU A 705 30.76 -29.48 0.58
C GLU A 705 31.41 -30.73 -0.04
N GLY A 706 30.58 -31.53 -0.70
CA GLY A 706 31.00 -32.42 -1.77
C GLY A 706 30.69 -31.75 -3.09
#